data_AF-A0A918NUJ5-F1
#
_entry.id   AF-A0A918NUJ5-F1
#
_cell.length_a   1.000
_cell.length_b   1.000
_cell.length_c   1.000
_cell.angle_alpha   90.00
_cell.angle_beta   90.00
_cell.angle_gamma   90.00
#
_symmetry.space_group_name_H-M   'P 1'
#
loop_
_entity.id
_entity.type
_entity.pdbx_description
1 polymer ?
#
loop_
_entity_poly.entity_id
_entity_poly.type
_entity_poly.pdbx_seq_one_letter_code
_entity_poly.pdbx_strand_id
1 'polypeptide(L)'
;MLQPLVVGLGRSGRELHLKTLARTAGSPDGPLCAGPPVACDPRPGARRGLPGVRVASSIAEARELVCPASTVVHVCTPPTARAAVLGELAAHGFDKLLVEKPLAAGRADLEEILRLRRRHGLDVRVVAHWLEAGLTGRLRRLVRQRTLGRLTAVTAVQHKPRFTRSLATAGHPTAFDVEIPHALGVVLDLAGPAELVDARWSDLRCDGRVLPRLGGASLTLRHHSGVCSELVSDLASPVRQRSITLRFDHGSATGHYPLDAGDDHAQLVVTGDRDDHQVFRDDALTAFLRRAYRDFADGPRADLAGHCAVVRLLCAAKERCGAEAGAGAGSGDGGGDDGGAGEGGTGGGGRAGDGGRGQDGGGAGGGGRAGDGGRAGDGGRAEGRHRGSAGPPRTRRPVPVASQPVPVAPGSAPSFPAHRLAGIGDEAAAGLDGQIAALARLGWPGIELRTVDGVPVAELGPRRSREVADRLRAAGLRTVALASRIGNWARPVTAPFADDLAELDALTDQCALLGCRYVRIMSYPGDGLPEAEWAGRVLDRVACLTARAERAGLTLLHENCAGWAGADPARMLRLVREAGSPALRLLFDTGNGLAYGYDAHEVLRRVLPYVAHVHVKDGVRTADGVTYTLPGDGRAGVADCLRTLLDGGYEGAFSLEPHLAARPHEGLRAAGGAAEPFVRAGQRLRALLDGAARTGGAAEERRTGDGTGGRG
;
A
#
# COMPACT_ATOMS: atom_id res chain seq x y z
N MET A 1 26.82 -9.91 10.88
CA MET A 1 25.48 -9.88 10.27
C MET A 1 25.62 -9.58 8.78
N LEU A 2 24.73 -10.07 7.93
CA LEU A 2 24.82 -9.88 6.47
C LEU A 2 24.07 -8.62 6.02
N GLN A 3 24.48 -8.04 4.90
CA GLN A 3 23.88 -6.83 4.30
C GLN A 3 22.81 -7.23 3.26
N PRO A 4 21.59 -6.67 3.26
CA PRO A 4 20.59 -6.97 2.25
C PRO A 4 20.81 -6.13 0.99
N LEU A 5 20.71 -6.77 -0.18
CA LEU A 5 20.52 -6.11 -1.47
C LEU A 5 19.23 -6.63 -2.12
N VAL A 6 18.23 -5.79 -2.38
CA VAL A 6 16.99 -6.19 -3.04
C VAL A 6 17.01 -5.77 -4.51
N VAL A 7 17.03 -6.73 -5.42
CA VAL A 7 17.04 -6.52 -6.87
C VAL A 7 15.64 -6.76 -7.44
N GLY A 8 15.04 -5.72 -8.01
CA GLY A 8 13.68 -5.74 -8.54
C GLY A 8 12.66 -5.19 -7.55
N LEU A 9 12.27 -3.93 -7.72
CA LEU A 9 11.33 -3.19 -6.87
C LEU A 9 9.89 -3.27 -7.37
N GLY A 10 9.50 -4.44 -7.88
CA GLY A 10 8.09 -4.78 -8.04
C GLY A 10 7.42 -5.08 -6.69
N ARG A 11 6.23 -5.68 -6.73
CA ARG A 11 5.46 -6.02 -5.53
C ARG A 11 6.27 -6.84 -4.51
N SER A 12 6.92 -7.92 -4.93
CA SER A 12 7.72 -8.76 -4.02
C SER A 12 8.87 -7.99 -3.38
N GLY A 13 9.67 -7.25 -4.17
CA GLY A 13 10.81 -6.51 -3.63
C GLY A 13 10.38 -5.40 -2.66
N ARG A 14 9.43 -4.56 -3.08
CA ARG A 14 9.00 -3.38 -2.31
C ARG A 14 8.06 -3.72 -1.16
N GLU A 15 6.98 -4.45 -1.42
CA GLU A 15 5.89 -4.64 -0.45
C GLU A 15 6.09 -5.85 0.46
N LEU A 16 6.91 -6.84 0.07
CA LEU A 16 7.18 -8.03 0.87
C LEU A 16 8.57 -8.02 1.48
N HIS A 17 9.63 -8.01 0.67
CA HIS A 17 11.00 -8.15 1.17
C HIS A 17 11.48 -6.91 1.94
N LEU A 18 11.44 -5.71 1.34
CA LEU A 18 11.86 -4.48 2.03
C LEU A 18 11.00 -4.21 3.27
N LYS A 19 9.68 -4.40 3.17
CA LYS A 19 8.77 -4.25 4.32
C LYS A 19 9.09 -5.23 5.44
N THR A 20 9.42 -6.48 5.13
CA THR A 20 9.78 -7.48 6.14
C THR A 20 11.15 -7.17 6.76
N LEU A 21 12.14 -6.80 5.96
CA LEU A 21 13.44 -6.33 6.46
C LEU A 21 13.28 -5.15 7.43
N ALA A 22 12.47 -4.15 7.07
CA ALA A 22 12.17 -3.01 7.93
C ALA A 22 11.48 -3.42 9.25
N ARG A 23 10.50 -4.33 9.20
CA ARG A 23 9.84 -4.87 10.42
C ARG A 23 10.83 -5.60 11.34
N THR A 24 11.79 -6.33 10.78
CA THR A 24 12.78 -7.07 11.60
C THR A 24 13.81 -6.19 12.28
N ALA A 25 14.04 -4.96 11.79
CA ALA A 25 15.02 -4.03 12.37
C ALA A 25 14.66 -3.59 13.80
N GLY A 26 13.36 -3.53 14.15
CA GLY A 26 12.86 -3.18 15.49
C GLY A 26 12.31 -4.37 16.28
N SER A 27 12.61 -5.60 15.86
CA SER A 27 12.06 -6.82 16.48
C SER A 27 12.82 -7.22 17.75
N PRO A 28 12.15 -7.76 18.78
CA PRO A 28 12.80 -8.23 20.01
C PRO A 28 13.81 -9.36 19.80
N ASP A 29 13.73 -10.10 18.70
CA ASP A 29 14.73 -11.13 18.32
C ASP A 29 16.02 -10.55 17.73
N GLY A 30 16.17 -9.21 17.76
CA GLY A 30 17.29 -8.48 17.19
C GLY A 30 17.20 -8.29 15.68
N PRO A 31 18.04 -7.37 15.14
CA PRO A 31 18.07 -7.06 13.72
C PRO A 31 18.52 -8.26 12.89
N LEU A 32 17.85 -8.48 11.75
CA LEU A 32 18.20 -9.54 10.81
C LEU A 32 19.51 -9.24 10.06
N CYS A 33 19.81 -7.96 9.84
CA CYS A 33 20.87 -7.51 8.95
C CYS A 33 21.74 -6.40 9.55
N ALA A 34 22.94 -6.21 8.99
CA ALA A 34 23.98 -5.33 9.54
C ALA A 34 23.73 -3.82 9.37
N GLY A 35 22.76 -3.43 8.54
CA GLY A 35 22.51 -2.03 8.18
C GLY A 35 21.25 -1.85 7.32
N PRO A 36 20.96 -0.62 6.87
CA PRO A 36 19.82 -0.34 6.01
C PRO A 36 19.95 -1.11 4.69
N PRO A 37 18.86 -1.70 4.16
CA PRO A 37 18.93 -2.44 2.90
C PRO A 37 19.33 -1.52 1.74
N VAL A 38 20.01 -2.11 0.75
CA VAL A 38 20.22 -1.49 -0.56
C VAL A 38 19.16 -2.07 -1.51
N ALA A 39 18.59 -1.23 -2.36
CA ALA A 39 17.64 -1.66 -3.38
C ALA A 39 18.12 -1.27 -4.78
N CYS A 40 18.00 -2.18 -5.73
CA CYS A 40 18.42 -2.01 -7.11
C CYS A 40 17.24 -2.28 -8.05
N ASP A 41 16.91 -1.32 -8.91
CA ASP A 41 15.96 -1.51 -10.00
C ASP A 41 16.31 -0.54 -11.13
N PRO A 42 16.42 -0.97 -12.40
CA PRO A 42 16.77 -0.08 -13.50
C PRO A 42 15.75 1.04 -13.74
N ARG A 43 14.48 0.84 -13.35
CA ARG A 43 13.39 1.80 -13.60
C ARG A 43 13.50 2.98 -12.62
N PRO A 44 13.70 4.22 -13.09
CA PRO A 44 13.87 5.38 -12.21
C PRO A 44 12.71 5.59 -11.23
N GLY A 45 11.47 5.36 -11.67
CA GLY A 45 10.28 5.50 -10.81
C GLY A 45 10.20 4.46 -9.70
N ALA A 46 10.73 3.25 -9.90
CA ALA A 46 10.63 2.16 -8.94
C ALA A 46 11.44 2.44 -7.66
N ARG A 47 12.53 3.21 -7.79
CA ARG A 47 13.46 3.57 -6.71
C ARG A 47 12.98 4.73 -5.81
N ARG A 48 11.85 5.38 -6.12
CA ARG A 48 11.35 6.55 -5.37
C ARG A 48 10.55 6.16 -4.11
N GLY A 49 10.67 6.95 -3.06
CA GLY A 49 9.86 6.83 -1.84
C GLY A 49 10.16 5.58 -0.99
N LEU A 50 11.45 5.28 -0.80
CA LEU A 50 11.93 4.15 0.02
C LEU A 50 12.69 4.67 1.25
N PRO A 51 12.00 5.06 2.33
CA PRO A 51 12.65 5.61 3.53
C PRO A 51 13.53 4.55 4.19
N GLY A 52 14.74 4.94 4.61
CA GLY A 52 15.69 4.02 5.25
C GLY A 52 16.29 2.95 4.31
N VAL A 53 16.18 3.14 2.99
CA VAL A 53 16.73 2.24 1.97
C VAL A 53 17.66 3.04 1.05
N ARG A 54 18.88 2.55 0.86
CA ARG A 54 19.81 3.10 -0.15
C ARG A 54 19.42 2.56 -1.51
N VAL A 55 19.47 3.37 -2.56
CA VAL A 55 19.04 2.95 -3.90
C VAL A 55 20.20 2.96 -4.89
N ALA A 56 20.19 1.99 -5.80
CA ALA A 56 21.09 1.87 -6.93
C ALA A 56 20.28 1.67 -8.22
N SER A 57 20.79 2.17 -9.33
CA SER A 57 20.18 2.05 -10.64
C SER A 57 20.60 0.82 -11.42
N SER A 58 21.74 0.22 -11.06
CA SER A 58 22.29 -0.99 -11.67
C SER A 58 22.95 -1.89 -10.63
N ILE A 59 23.21 -3.15 -10.97
CA ILE A 59 23.94 -4.07 -10.08
C ILE A 59 25.40 -3.59 -9.92
N ALA A 60 25.99 -3.01 -10.97
CA ALA A 60 27.31 -2.39 -10.90
C ALA A 60 27.36 -1.25 -9.86
N GLU A 61 26.37 -0.34 -9.86
CA GLU A 61 26.28 0.70 -8.84
C GLU A 61 26.01 0.09 -7.46
N ALA A 62 25.13 -0.92 -7.36
CA ALA A 62 24.88 -1.59 -6.09
C ALA A 62 26.16 -2.22 -5.51
N ARG A 63 27.05 -2.74 -6.35
CA ARG A 63 28.36 -3.29 -5.97
C ARG A 63 29.30 -2.25 -5.36
N GLU A 64 29.15 -0.97 -5.70
CA GLU A 64 29.90 0.12 -5.06
C GLU A 64 29.34 0.44 -3.65
N LEU A 65 28.05 0.16 -3.44
CA LEU A 65 27.36 0.44 -2.17
C LEU A 65 27.53 -0.65 -1.12
N VAL A 66 27.81 -1.91 -1.52
CA VAL A 66 27.92 -3.08 -0.63
C VAL A 66 29.10 -3.98 -0.98
N CYS A 67 29.59 -4.74 0.00
CA CYS A 67 30.59 -5.80 -0.23
C CYS A 67 29.89 -7.13 -0.58
N PRO A 68 30.15 -7.75 -1.76
CA PRO A 68 29.46 -8.98 -2.18
C PRO A 68 29.62 -10.14 -1.21
N ALA A 69 30.83 -10.33 -0.66
CA ALA A 69 31.13 -11.44 0.24
C ALA A 69 30.21 -11.47 1.48
N SER A 70 29.78 -10.30 1.95
CA SER A 70 28.90 -10.12 3.11
C SER A 70 27.46 -9.72 2.75
N THR A 71 27.05 -9.85 1.47
CA THR A 71 25.73 -9.43 1.00
C THR A 71 24.84 -10.63 0.68
N VAL A 72 23.58 -10.57 1.12
CA VAL A 72 22.52 -11.47 0.65
C VAL A 72 21.67 -10.72 -0.36
N VAL A 73 21.61 -11.22 -1.58
CA VAL A 73 20.85 -10.61 -2.67
C VAL A 73 19.46 -11.23 -2.75
N HIS A 74 18.43 -10.42 -2.60
CA HIS A 74 17.03 -10.78 -2.81
C HIS A 74 16.65 -10.48 -4.27
N VAL A 75 16.58 -11.52 -5.10
CA VAL A 75 16.20 -11.45 -6.51
C VAL A 75 14.68 -11.55 -6.64
N CYS A 76 14.05 -10.38 -6.72
CA CYS A 76 12.61 -10.17 -6.80
C CYS A 76 12.14 -9.81 -8.21
N THR A 77 12.81 -10.34 -9.23
CA THR A 77 12.53 -10.11 -10.65
C THR A 77 11.58 -11.17 -11.22
N PRO A 78 10.89 -10.87 -12.34
CA PRO A 78 10.07 -11.86 -13.05
C PRO A 78 10.90 -13.10 -13.41
N PRO A 79 10.30 -14.32 -13.42
CA PRO A 79 11.04 -15.54 -13.69
C PRO A 79 11.79 -15.57 -15.04
N THR A 80 11.27 -14.86 -16.05
CA THR A 80 11.88 -14.74 -17.38
C THR A 80 13.15 -13.88 -17.41
N ALA A 81 13.30 -12.93 -16.49
CA ALA A 81 14.48 -12.05 -16.42
C ALA A 81 15.60 -12.64 -15.56
N ARG A 82 15.33 -13.75 -14.86
CA ARG A 82 16.13 -14.18 -13.73
C ARG A 82 17.49 -14.74 -14.10
N ALA A 83 17.58 -15.53 -15.16
CA ALA A 83 18.86 -16.08 -15.61
C ALA A 83 19.88 -14.97 -15.90
N ALA A 84 19.47 -13.94 -16.65
CA ALA A 84 20.30 -12.77 -16.94
C ALA A 84 20.76 -12.05 -15.65
N VAL A 85 19.82 -11.79 -14.74
CA VAL A 85 20.11 -11.13 -13.46
C VAL A 85 21.08 -11.93 -12.59
N LEU A 86 20.92 -13.26 -12.52
CA LEU A 86 21.86 -14.12 -11.77
C LEU A 86 23.24 -14.13 -12.41
N GLY A 87 23.34 -14.09 -13.74
CA GLY A 87 24.61 -13.96 -14.46
C GLY A 87 25.32 -12.64 -14.17
N GLU A 88 24.58 -11.53 -14.18
CA GLU A 88 25.12 -10.19 -13.85
C GLU A 88 25.58 -10.14 -12.38
N LEU A 89 24.78 -10.64 -11.44
CA LEU A 89 25.15 -10.72 -10.03
C LEU A 89 26.44 -11.55 -9.82
N ALA A 90 26.54 -12.69 -10.51
CA ALA A 90 27.73 -13.55 -10.46
C ALA A 90 28.98 -12.82 -11.00
N ALA A 91 28.84 -12.08 -12.11
CA ALA A 91 29.93 -11.28 -12.67
C ALA A 91 30.44 -10.18 -11.72
N HIS A 92 29.56 -9.67 -10.86
CA HIS A 92 29.91 -8.69 -9.81
C HIS A 92 30.31 -9.33 -8.46
N GLY A 93 30.43 -10.66 -8.41
CA GLY A 93 30.93 -11.41 -7.24
C GLY A 93 29.90 -11.71 -6.16
N PHE A 94 28.60 -11.52 -6.43
CA PHE A 94 27.54 -11.90 -5.50
C PHE A 94 27.21 -13.39 -5.62
N ASP A 95 27.24 -14.10 -4.49
CA ASP A 95 27.09 -15.56 -4.42
C ASP A 95 25.89 -16.01 -3.57
N LYS A 96 25.46 -15.24 -2.56
CA LYS A 96 24.34 -15.57 -1.64
C LYS A 96 23.03 -14.99 -2.15
N LEU A 97 22.20 -15.82 -2.76
CA LEU A 97 21.05 -15.38 -3.55
C LEU A 97 19.73 -15.96 -3.01
N LEU A 98 18.87 -15.09 -2.51
CA LEU A 98 17.46 -15.37 -2.25
C LEU A 98 16.65 -15.11 -3.51
N VAL A 99 16.01 -16.12 -4.06
CA VAL A 99 15.37 -16.04 -5.38
C VAL A 99 13.87 -16.29 -5.26
N GLU A 100 13.06 -15.35 -5.74
CA GLU A 100 11.60 -15.50 -5.71
C GLU A 100 11.10 -16.73 -6.50
N LYS A 101 10.02 -17.32 -6.02
CA LYS A 101 9.39 -18.49 -6.65
C LYS A 101 8.43 -18.09 -7.79
N PRO A 102 8.15 -18.96 -8.77
CA PRO A 102 8.87 -20.21 -9.07
C PRO A 102 10.29 -19.90 -9.55
N LEU A 103 11.24 -20.83 -9.41
CA LEU A 103 12.68 -20.59 -9.71
C LEU A 103 12.96 -20.22 -11.18
N ALA A 104 12.13 -20.64 -12.13
CA ALA A 104 12.26 -20.31 -13.54
C ALA A 104 10.89 -20.24 -14.23
N ALA A 105 10.80 -19.61 -15.41
CA ALA A 105 9.56 -19.55 -16.19
C ALA A 105 9.31 -20.84 -17.01
N GLY A 106 10.40 -21.47 -17.46
CA GLY A 106 10.38 -22.68 -18.28
C GLY A 106 11.59 -23.60 -18.04
N ARG A 107 11.66 -24.72 -18.77
CA ARG A 107 12.75 -25.70 -18.68
C ARG A 107 14.11 -25.11 -19.10
N ALA A 108 14.15 -24.38 -20.21
CA ALA A 108 15.39 -23.75 -20.70
C ALA A 108 15.96 -22.75 -19.69
N ASP A 109 15.11 -21.87 -19.14
CA ASP A 109 15.51 -20.93 -18.09
C ASP A 109 16.02 -21.65 -16.84
N LEU A 110 15.38 -22.76 -16.44
CA LEU A 110 15.82 -23.56 -15.30
C LEU A 110 17.21 -24.15 -15.53
N GLU A 111 17.45 -24.72 -16.70
CA GLU A 111 18.75 -25.30 -17.07
C GLU A 111 19.84 -24.23 -17.06
N GLU A 112 19.54 -23.05 -17.57
CA GLU A 112 20.47 -21.92 -17.56
C GLU A 112 20.80 -21.46 -16.13
N ILE A 113 19.79 -21.33 -15.27
CA ILE A 113 19.99 -20.99 -13.85
C ILE A 113 20.86 -22.05 -13.16
N LEU A 114 20.63 -23.33 -13.42
CA LEU A 114 21.43 -24.42 -12.86
C LEU A 114 22.86 -24.42 -13.40
N ARG A 115 23.06 -24.05 -14.67
CA ARG A 115 24.38 -23.88 -15.29
C ARG A 115 25.14 -22.73 -14.63
N LEU A 116 24.51 -21.56 -14.47
CA LEU A 116 25.10 -20.40 -13.79
C LEU A 116 25.48 -20.75 -12.35
N ARG A 117 24.58 -21.44 -11.63
CA ARG A 117 24.83 -21.90 -10.26
C ARG A 117 26.09 -22.76 -10.16
N ARG A 118 26.24 -23.77 -11.03
CA ARG A 118 27.43 -24.64 -11.05
C ARG A 118 28.69 -23.89 -11.48
N ARG A 119 28.58 -23.04 -12.51
CA ARG A 119 29.72 -22.31 -13.08
C ARG A 119 30.31 -21.29 -12.10
N HIS A 120 29.46 -20.60 -11.36
CA HIS A 120 29.87 -19.49 -10.48
C HIS A 120 29.77 -19.82 -8.99
N GLY A 121 29.42 -21.06 -8.63
CA GLY A 121 29.30 -21.47 -7.23
C GLY A 121 28.19 -20.74 -6.46
N LEU A 122 27.09 -20.35 -7.13
CA LEU A 122 26.04 -19.54 -6.50
C LEU A 122 25.30 -20.35 -5.42
N ASP A 123 25.20 -19.79 -4.22
CA ASP A 123 24.35 -20.30 -3.15
C ASP A 123 22.93 -19.73 -3.32
N VAL A 124 22.13 -20.43 -4.11
CA VAL A 124 20.77 -20.05 -4.44
C VAL A 124 19.79 -20.73 -3.51
N ARG A 125 18.95 -19.94 -2.85
CA ARG A 125 17.80 -20.42 -2.06
C ARG A 125 16.52 -19.78 -2.56
N VAL A 126 15.50 -20.61 -2.81
CA VAL A 126 14.20 -20.14 -3.32
C VAL A 126 13.34 -19.64 -2.16
N VAL A 127 12.67 -18.50 -2.35
CA VAL A 127 11.75 -17.89 -1.37
C VAL A 127 10.42 -18.65 -1.35
N ALA A 128 10.46 -19.89 -0.89
CA ALA A 128 9.31 -20.78 -0.70
C ALA A 128 8.89 -20.81 0.78
N HIS A 129 8.58 -19.64 1.34
CA HIS A 129 8.33 -19.46 2.78
C HIS A 129 7.22 -20.36 3.36
N TRP A 130 6.27 -20.85 2.55
CA TRP A 130 5.27 -21.82 3.01
C TRP A 130 5.88 -23.14 3.47
N LEU A 131 7.05 -23.56 2.95
CA LEU A 131 7.75 -24.76 3.42
C LEU A 131 8.27 -24.62 4.86
N GLU A 132 8.54 -23.39 5.28
CA GLU A 132 9.02 -23.03 6.61
C GLU A 132 7.89 -22.57 7.55
N ALA A 133 6.65 -22.52 7.06
CA ALA A 133 5.50 -22.13 7.86
C ALA A 133 5.30 -23.09 9.05
N GLY A 134 4.90 -22.54 10.19
CA GLY A 134 4.59 -23.29 11.39
C GLY A 134 3.48 -24.32 11.17
N LEU A 135 2.51 -24.02 10.31
CA LEU A 135 1.47 -24.95 9.87
C LEU A 135 2.06 -26.13 9.09
N THR A 136 2.91 -25.86 8.11
CA THR A 136 3.57 -26.91 7.32
C THR A 136 4.42 -27.82 8.20
N GLY A 137 5.14 -27.25 9.18
CA GLY A 137 5.89 -28.03 10.17
C GLY A 137 5.01 -28.99 10.97
N ARG A 138 3.80 -28.57 11.36
CA ARG A 138 2.82 -29.43 12.07
C ARG A 138 2.25 -30.51 11.16
N LEU A 139 1.89 -30.18 9.93
CA LEU A 139 1.42 -31.15 8.93
C LEU A 139 2.48 -32.21 8.64
N ARG A 140 3.74 -31.80 8.45
CA ARG A 140 4.88 -32.71 8.27
C ARG A 140 5.06 -33.65 9.46
N ARG A 141 4.86 -33.13 10.67
CA ARG A 141 4.89 -33.95 11.90
C ARG A 141 3.79 -35.00 11.91
N LEU A 142 2.56 -34.67 11.51
CA LEU A 142 1.45 -35.64 11.40
C LEU A 142 1.77 -36.76 10.40
N VAL A 143 2.25 -36.40 9.21
CA VAL A 143 2.66 -37.39 8.18
C VAL A 143 3.75 -38.34 8.70
N ARG A 144 4.74 -37.79 9.41
CA ARG A 144 5.86 -38.58 9.94
C ARG A 144 5.46 -39.47 11.13
N GLN A 145 4.60 -38.99 12.02
CA GLN A 145 4.21 -39.71 13.23
C GLN A 145 3.20 -40.85 12.95
N ARG A 146 2.47 -40.79 11.84
CA ARG A 146 1.47 -41.81 11.44
C ARG A 146 0.39 -42.09 12.49
N THR A 147 0.09 -41.12 13.35
CA THR A 147 -0.98 -41.24 14.36
C THR A 147 -2.37 -41.38 13.74
N LEU A 148 -2.58 -40.85 12.53
CA LEU A 148 -3.83 -40.99 11.76
C LEU A 148 -3.74 -42.10 10.69
N GLY A 149 -2.69 -42.93 10.70
CA GLY A 149 -2.39 -43.90 9.64
C GLY A 149 -1.51 -43.33 8.53
N ARG A 150 -1.45 -44.01 7.39
CA ARG A 150 -0.67 -43.54 6.22
C ARG A 150 -1.43 -42.42 5.51
N LEU A 151 -0.68 -41.48 4.94
CA LEU A 151 -1.23 -40.45 4.06
C LEU A 151 -1.74 -41.12 2.78
N THR A 152 -2.96 -40.81 2.37
CA THR A 152 -3.60 -41.38 1.17
C THR A 152 -3.89 -40.31 0.12
N ALA A 153 -4.23 -39.09 0.55
CA ALA A 153 -4.48 -37.98 -0.38
C ALA A 153 -4.09 -36.62 0.21
N VAL A 154 -3.77 -35.67 -0.68
CA VAL A 154 -3.55 -34.26 -0.33
C VAL A 154 -4.34 -33.35 -1.27
N THR A 155 -5.20 -32.50 -0.72
CA THR A 155 -5.93 -31.49 -1.50
C THR A 155 -5.47 -30.10 -1.07
N ALA A 156 -5.05 -29.26 -2.00
CA ALA A 156 -4.68 -27.88 -1.74
C ALA A 156 -5.57 -26.90 -2.53
N VAL A 157 -6.23 -25.98 -1.84
CA VAL A 157 -7.13 -25.00 -2.44
C VAL A 157 -6.60 -23.60 -2.19
N GLN A 158 -6.38 -22.86 -3.29
CA GLN A 158 -5.86 -21.50 -3.28
C GLN A 158 -6.71 -20.57 -4.15
N HIS A 159 -7.79 -20.06 -3.59
CA HIS A 159 -8.63 -19.07 -4.24
C HIS A 159 -8.14 -17.66 -3.94
N LYS A 160 -7.96 -16.85 -4.98
CA LYS A 160 -7.50 -15.47 -4.84
C LYS A 160 -8.08 -14.61 -5.96
N PRO A 161 -9.24 -13.97 -5.72
CA PRO A 161 -9.83 -13.05 -6.69
C PRO A 161 -8.79 -12.02 -7.17
N ARG A 162 -8.64 -11.92 -8.49
CA ARG A 162 -7.55 -11.16 -9.12
C ARG A 162 -7.98 -10.24 -10.27
N PHE A 163 -9.28 -9.97 -10.44
CA PHE A 163 -9.83 -9.16 -11.53
C PHE A 163 -9.04 -7.87 -11.82
N THR A 164 -8.91 -6.97 -10.84
CA THR A 164 -8.20 -5.68 -10.99
C THR A 164 -6.78 -5.83 -11.55
N ARG A 165 -6.02 -6.80 -11.03
CA ARG A 165 -4.61 -6.96 -11.40
C ARG A 165 -4.44 -7.69 -12.73
N SER A 166 -5.25 -8.71 -12.98
CA SER A 166 -5.23 -9.44 -14.24
C SER A 166 -5.68 -8.53 -15.40
N LEU A 167 -6.62 -7.61 -15.16
CA LEU A 167 -7.07 -6.63 -16.16
C LEU A 167 -6.06 -5.48 -16.38
N ALA A 168 -5.30 -5.10 -15.35
CA ALA A 168 -4.34 -3.99 -15.45
C ALA A 168 -2.98 -4.38 -16.04
N THR A 169 -2.56 -5.65 -15.94
CA THR A 169 -1.20 -6.07 -16.30
C THR A 169 -1.14 -7.49 -16.87
N ALA A 170 -0.39 -7.69 -17.96
CA ALA A 170 -0.07 -9.01 -18.51
C ALA A 170 1.12 -9.68 -17.79
N GLY A 171 1.07 -9.75 -16.45
CA GLY A 171 2.21 -10.15 -15.63
C GLY A 171 2.42 -11.66 -15.45
N HIS A 172 1.41 -12.48 -15.75
CA HIS A 172 1.51 -13.95 -15.69
C HIS A 172 0.81 -14.55 -16.91
N PRO A 173 1.39 -15.58 -17.55
CA PRO A 173 0.82 -16.15 -18.76
C PRO A 173 -0.32 -17.13 -18.50
N THR A 174 -0.37 -17.78 -17.32
CA THR A 174 -1.47 -18.68 -16.93
C THR A 174 -1.76 -18.62 -15.43
N ALA A 175 -2.92 -19.15 -15.02
CA ALA A 175 -3.29 -19.31 -13.62
C ALA A 175 -2.33 -20.24 -12.84
N PHE A 176 -1.63 -21.16 -13.52
CA PHE A 176 -0.57 -21.99 -12.92
C PHE A 176 0.61 -21.18 -12.37
N ASP A 177 0.83 -19.97 -12.86
CA ASP A 177 1.98 -19.13 -12.46
C ASP A 177 1.71 -18.26 -11.23
N VAL A 178 0.50 -18.31 -10.68
CA VAL A 178 0.05 -17.37 -9.65
C VAL A 178 0.16 -18.00 -8.27
N GLU A 179 -0.84 -18.80 -7.86
CA GLU A 179 -0.88 -19.37 -6.51
C GLU A 179 -0.40 -20.84 -6.47
N ILE A 180 -0.64 -21.63 -7.51
CA ILE A 180 -0.24 -23.06 -7.58
C ILE A 180 1.22 -23.32 -7.15
N PRO A 181 2.24 -22.50 -7.51
CA PRO A 181 3.62 -22.77 -7.12
C PRO A 181 3.85 -22.78 -5.60
N HIS A 182 3.01 -22.08 -4.82
CA HIS A 182 3.09 -22.10 -3.35
C HIS A 182 2.68 -23.45 -2.77
N ALA A 183 1.47 -23.93 -3.10
CA ALA A 183 0.98 -25.21 -2.61
C ALA A 183 1.74 -26.39 -3.20
N LEU A 184 2.16 -26.33 -4.47
CA LEU A 184 2.86 -27.43 -5.12
C LEU A 184 4.16 -27.81 -4.39
N GLY A 185 4.92 -26.81 -3.93
CA GLY A 185 6.11 -27.08 -3.11
C GLY A 185 5.78 -27.82 -1.82
N VAL A 186 4.73 -27.39 -1.10
CA VAL A 186 4.28 -28.01 0.15
C VAL A 186 3.77 -29.43 -0.08
N VAL A 187 2.99 -29.66 -1.15
CA VAL A 187 2.47 -30.99 -1.49
C VAL A 187 3.62 -31.96 -1.77
N LEU A 188 4.64 -31.56 -2.53
CA LEU A 188 5.81 -32.39 -2.80
C LEU A 188 6.65 -32.65 -1.53
N ASP A 189 6.76 -31.69 -0.62
CA ASP A 189 7.43 -31.87 0.67
C ASP A 189 6.70 -32.88 1.58
N LEU A 190 5.37 -32.89 1.57
CA LEU A 190 4.56 -33.76 2.41
C LEU A 190 4.38 -35.18 1.83
N ALA A 191 4.16 -35.30 0.52
CA ALA A 191 3.79 -36.56 -0.12
C ALA A 191 4.90 -37.17 -1.00
N GLY A 192 6.00 -36.45 -1.22
CA GLY A 192 7.17 -36.88 -1.99
C GLY A 192 7.09 -36.57 -3.49
N PRO A 193 8.05 -37.07 -4.29
CA PRO A 193 8.07 -36.88 -5.74
C PRO A 193 6.79 -37.41 -6.42
N ALA A 194 6.38 -36.74 -7.50
CA ALA A 194 5.14 -37.04 -8.19
C ALA A 194 5.23 -36.83 -9.70
N GLU A 195 4.32 -37.50 -10.40
CA GLU A 195 4.06 -37.33 -11.83
C GLU A 195 2.72 -36.61 -12.03
N LEU A 196 2.64 -35.83 -13.11
CA LEU A 196 1.40 -35.17 -13.52
C LEU A 196 0.43 -36.17 -14.13
N VAL A 197 -0.77 -36.28 -13.57
CA VAL A 197 -1.87 -37.11 -14.10
C VAL A 197 -2.80 -36.30 -14.98
N ASP A 198 -3.26 -35.15 -14.47
CA ASP A 198 -4.18 -34.25 -15.18
C ASP A 198 -3.83 -32.79 -14.87
N ALA A 199 -4.14 -31.90 -15.80
CA ALA A 199 -3.99 -30.46 -15.65
C ALA A 199 -5.09 -29.74 -16.41
N ARG A 200 -5.70 -28.73 -15.80
CA ARG A 200 -6.71 -27.89 -16.46
C ARG A 200 -6.51 -26.42 -16.13
N TRP A 201 -6.92 -25.56 -17.04
CA TRP A 201 -7.11 -24.14 -16.78
C TRP A 201 -8.47 -23.68 -17.32
N SER A 202 -8.91 -22.50 -16.89
CA SER A 202 -10.02 -21.79 -17.52
C SER A 202 -9.65 -20.33 -17.78
N ASP A 203 -10.46 -19.65 -18.58
CA ASP A 203 -10.30 -18.22 -18.85
C ASP A 203 -10.96 -17.39 -17.75
N LEU A 204 -10.38 -16.23 -17.46
CA LEU A 204 -11.02 -15.25 -16.58
C LEU A 204 -11.97 -14.40 -17.41
N ARG A 205 -13.26 -14.42 -17.06
CA ARG A 205 -14.30 -13.68 -17.77
C ARG A 205 -14.84 -12.58 -16.86
N CYS A 206 -14.85 -11.34 -17.36
CA CYS A 206 -15.32 -10.17 -16.61
C CYS A 206 -15.68 -9.05 -17.59
N ASP A 207 -16.88 -8.47 -17.45
CA ASP A 207 -17.36 -7.33 -18.24
C ASP A 207 -17.17 -7.46 -19.76
N GLY A 208 -17.55 -8.62 -20.31
CA GLY A 208 -17.41 -8.93 -21.74
C GLY A 208 -15.97 -9.17 -22.22
N ARG A 209 -14.97 -9.07 -21.32
CA ARG A 209 -13.56 -9.39 -21.61
C ARG A 209 -13.24 -10.81 -21.20
N VAL A 210 -12.39 -11.46 -21.99
CA VAL A 210 -11.85 -12.79 -21.72
C VAL A 210 -10.34 -12.68 -21.62
N LEU A 211 -9.78 -12.96 -20.45
CA LEU A 211 -8.34 -13.11 -20.26
C LEU A 211 -8.00 -14.61 -20.32
N PRO A 212 -7.36 -15.08 -21.40
CA PRO A 212 -7.18 -16.50 -21.64
C PRO A 212 -6.31 -17.13 -20.54
N ARG A 213 -6.68 -18.34 -20.10
CA ARG A 213 -5.91 -19.20 -19.19
C ARG A 213 -5.68 -18.63 -17.78
N LEU A 214 -6.37 -17.54 -17.42
CA LEU A 214 -6.18 -16.80 -16.18
C LEU A 214 -7.36 -16.87 -15.21
N GLY A 215 -8.34 -17.74 -15.45
CA GLY A 215 -9.48 -17.99 -14.57
C GLY A 215 -9.09 -18.93 -13.43
N GLY A 216 -9.31 -20.23 -13.64
CA GLY A 216 -8.92 -21.30 -12.73
C GLY A 216 -7.73 -22.12 -13.25
N ALA A 217 -7.13 -22.87 -12.34
CA ALA A 217 -6.10 -23.88 -12.63
C ALA A 217 -6.29 -25.07 -11.68
N SER A 218 -6.22 -26.29 -12.21
CA SER A 218 -6.15 -27.52 -11.41
C SER A 218 -5.02 -28.45 -11.86
N LEU A 219 -4.41 -29.15 -10.90
CA LEU A 219 -3.41 -30.18 -11.12
C LEU A 219 -3.79 -31.43 -10.32
N THR A 220 -3.74 -32.59 -10.97
CA THR A 220 -3.81 -33.88 -10.32
C THR A 220 -2.47 -34.57 -10.45
N LEU A 221 -1.88 -34.98 -9.33
CA LEU A 221 -0.58 -35.66 -9.29
C LEU A 221 -0.71 -37.04 -8.65
N ARG A 222 0.13 -37.97 -9.11
CA ARG A 222 0.33 -39.27 -8.50
C ARG A 222 1.75 -39.35 -7.96
N HIS A 223 1.87 -39.49 -6.65
CA HIS A 223 3.14 -39.59 -5.96
C HIS A 223 3.69 -41.02 -6.04
N HIS A 224 5.01 -41.18 -6.01
CA HIS A 224 5.65 -42.50 -6.00
C HIS A 224 5.28 -43.34 -4.77
N SER A 225 4.84 -42.68 -3.70
CA SER A 225 4.31 -43.30 -2.48
C SER A 225 2.91 -43.91 -2.66
N GLY A 226 2.24 -43.67 -3.79
CA GLY A 226 0.84 -44.04 -4.02
C GLY A 226 -0.17 -42.98 -3.58
N VAL A 227 0.27 -41.89 -2.96
CA VAL A 227 -0.59 -40.74 -2.61
C VAL A 227 -1.09 -40.05 -3.88
N CYS A 228 -2.36 -39.66 -3.89
CA CYS A 228 -2.92 -38.79 -4.92
C CYS A 228 -3.04 -37.37 -4.38
N SER A 229 -2.63 -36.37 -5.16
CA SER A 229 -2.83 -34.97 -4.77
C SER A 229 -3.59 -34.17 -5.80
N GLU A 230 -4.45 -33.28 -5.32
CA GLU A 230 -5.18 -32.32 -6.13
C GLU A 230 -4.84 -30.90 -5.68
N LEU A 231 -4.49 -30.03 -6.62
CA LEU A 231 -4.26 -28.62 -6.37
C LEU A 231 -5.24 -27.82 -7.20
N VAL A 232 -5.97 -26.91 -6.57
CA VAL A 232 -6.96 -26.05 -7.23
C VAL A 232 -6.67 -24.59 -6.89
N SER A 233 -6.65 -23.75 -7.92
CA SER A 233 -6.55 -22.30 -7.81
C SER A 233 -7.64 -21.66 -8.63
N ASP A 234 -8.28 -20.62 -8.10
CA ASP A 234 -9.29 -19.85 -8.84
C ASP A 234 -9.08 -18.35 -8.62
N LEU A 235 -8.84 -17.63 -9.71
CA LEU A 235 -8.63 -16.19 -9.74
C LEU A 235 -9.92 -15.41 -9.98
N ALA A 236 -11.02 -16.10 -10.30
CA ALA A 236 -12.38 -15.58 -10.41
C ALA A 236 -13.21 -15.79 -9.13
N SER A 237 -12.76 -16.66 -8.23
CA SER A 237 -13.52 -17.02 -7.02
C SER A 237 -13.89 -15.80 -6.17
N PRO A 238 -15.14 -15.72 -5.67
CA PRO A 238 -15.60 -14.61 -4.83
C PRO A 238 -15.04 -14.68 -3.40
N VAL A 239 -14.51 -15.84 -2.99
CA VAL A 239 -14.00 -16.07 -1.64
C VAL A 239 -12.50 -16.35 -1.71
N ARG A 240 -11.73 -15.67 -0.85
CA ARG A 240 -10.31 -16.00 -0.69
C ARG A 240 -10.17 -17.23 0.19
N GLN A 241 -9.39 -18.20 -0.26
CA GLN A 241 -9.12 -19.43 0.48
C GLN A 241 -7.67 -19.86 0.31
N ARG A 242 -7.05 -20.32 1.40
CA ARG A 242 -5.71 -20.91 1.44
C ARG A 242 -5.71 -22.08 2.39
N SER A 243 -6.13 -23.24 1.91
CA SER A 243 -6.23 -24.44 2.74
C SER A 243 -5.50 -25.61 2.11
N ILE A 244 -5.05 -26.52 2.98
CA ILE A 244 -4.49 -27.81 2.60
C ILE A 244 -5.11 -28.89 3.49
N THR A 245 -5.62 -29.94 2.88
CA THR A 245 -6.25 -31.06 3.57
C THR A 245 -5.46 -32.32 3.27
N LEU A 246 -5.01 -33.00 4.31
CA LEU A 246 -4.36 -34.30 4.25
C LEU A 246 -5.38 -35.35 4.68
N ARG A 247 -5.60 -36.37 3.86
CA ARG A 247 -6.41 -37.55 4.22
C ARG A 247 -5.49 -38.69 4.56
N PHE A 248 -5.80 -39.38 5.65
CA PHE A 248 -5.09 -40.54 6.13
C PHE A 248 -6.02 -41.74 6.21
N ASP A 249 -5.47 -42.93 6.48
CA ASP A 249 -6.26 -44.16 6.65
C ASP A 249 -7.36 -44.04 7.74
N HIS A 250 -7.08 -43.28 8.82
CA HIS A 250 -7.93 -43.19 10.01
C HIS A 250 -8.28 -41.74 10.43
N GLY A 251 -8.23 -40.80 9.49
CA GLY A 251 -8.55 -39.41 9.81
C GLY A 251 -8.15 -38.42 8.74
N SER A 252 -8.22 -37.13 9.08
CA SER A 252 -7.81 -36.04 8.21
C SER A 252 -7.27 -34.86 9.00
N ALA A 253 -6.49 -34.03 8.32
CA ALA A 253 -6.00 -32.78 8.89
C ALA A 253 -6.15 -31.67 7.87
N THR A 254 -6.86 -30.59 8.22
CA THR A 254 -7.03 -29.40 7.39
C THR A 254 -6.31 -28.22 8.01
N GLY A 255 -5.31 -27.73 7.28
CA GLY A 255 -4.59 -26.52 7.60
C GLY A 255 -5.12 -25.31 6.83
N HIS A 256 -5.22 -24.16 7.49
CA HIS A 256 -5.55 -22.87 6.90
C HIS A 256 -4.37 -21.91 7.07
N TYR A 257 -3.75 -21.51 5.97
CA TYR A 257 -2.66 -20.53 5.99
C TYR A 257 -3.21 -19.10 6.11
N PRO A 258 -2.41 -18.16 6.63
CA PRO A 258 -2.77 -16.75 6.67
C PRO A 258 -3.19 -16.19 5.30
N LEU A 259 -4.31 -15.45 5.26
CA LEU A 259 -4.92 -14.96 4.02
C LEU A 259 -4.24 -13.70 3.43
N ASP A 260 -3.65 -12.87 4.29
CA ASP A 260 -2.89 -11.68 3.91
C ASP A 260 -1.89 -11.27 5.00
N ALA A 261 -1.24 -10.11 4.83
CA ALA A 261 -0.22 -9.62 5.75
C ALA A 261 -0.77 -8.87 6.99
N GLY A 262 -2.10 -8.70 7.07
CA GLY A 262 -2.79 -8.06 8.18
C GLY A 262 -3.20 -9.03 9.30
N ASP A 263 -3.15 -10.33 9.04
CA ASP A 263 -3.36 -11.39 10.03
C ASP A 263 -2.33 -12.50 9.78
N ASP A 264 -1.49 -12.77 10.78
CA ASP A 264 -0.42 -13.77 10.71
C ASP A 264 -0.80 -15.10 11.40
N HIS A 265 -2.07 -15.34 11.74
CA HIS A 265 -2.47 -16.61 12.36
C HIS A 265 -2.82 -17.69 11.33
N ALA A 266 -2.29 -18.89 11.56
CA ALA A 266 -2.67 -20.10 10.88
C ALA A 266 -3.57 -20.95 11.78
N GLN A 267 -4.33 -21.86 11.15
CA GLN A 267 -5.15 -22.82 11.87
C GLN A 267 -4.87 -24.24 11.40
N LEU A 268 -5.01 -25.20 12.31
CA LEU A 268 -4.96 -26.62 12.02
C LEU A 268 -6.13 -27.30 12.71
N VAL A 269 -6.98 -27.95 11.92
CA VAL A 269 -8.06 -28.82 12.39
C VAL A 269 -7.67 -30.26 12.09
N VAL A 270 -7.63 -31.11 13.10
CA VAL A 270 -7.38 -32.55 12.97
C VAL A 270 -8.64 -33.29 13.37
N THR A 271 -9.03 -34.26 12.55
CA THR A 271 -10.20 -35.12 12.76
C THR A 271 -9.76 -36.58 12.72
N GLY A 272 -10.13 -37.36 13.73
CA GLY A 272 -9.74 -38.76 13.89
C GLY A 272 -10.35 -39.34 15.16
N ASP A 273 -9.61 -40.20 15.88
CA ASP A 273 -10.06 -40.73 17.18
C ASP A 273 -10.26 -39.64 18.25
N ARG A 274 -9.52 -38.53 18.11
CA ARG A 274 -9.71 -37.30 18.88
C ARG A 274 -9.59 -36.11 17.95
N ASP A 275 -10.59 -35.25 17.99
CA ASP A 275 -10.57 -33.99 17.25
C ASP A 275 -9.72 -32.96 17.99
N ASP A 276 -9.00 -32.15 17.22
CA ASP A 276 -8.14 -31.09 17.74
C ASP A 276 -8.22 -29.86 16.82
N HIS A 277 -8.28 -28.67 17.43
CA HIS A 277 -8.28 -27.40 16.71
C HIS A 277 -7.26 -26.46 17.33
N GLN A 278 -6.25 -26.11 16.55
CA GLN A 278 -5.17 -25.22 16.96
C GLN A 278 -5.23 -23.94 16.14
N VAL A 279 -5.09 -22.81 16.82
CA VAL A 279 -4.88 -21.49 16.22
C VAL A 279 -3.56 -20.95 16.77
N PHE A 280 -2.65 -20.54 15.88
CA PHE A 280 -1.32 -20.10 16.28
C PHE A 280 -0.75 -19.10 15.29
N ARG A 281 0.13 -18.23 15.79
CA ARG A 281 0.88 -17.26 14.98
C ARG A 281 1.86 -17.97 14.03
N ASP A 282 1.93 -17.51 12.79
CA ASP A 282 2.70 -18.08 11.68
C ASP A 282 3.19 -17.00 10.68
N ASP A 283 4.17 -16.20 11.08
CA ASP A 283 4.87 -15.26 10.18
C ASP A 283 5.95 -15.98 9.37
N ALA A 284 5.50 -16.79 8.41
CA ALA A 284 6.33 -17.68 7.62
C ALA A 284 7.45 -16.97 6.84
N LEU A 285 7.22 -15.74 6.33
CA LEU A 285 8.24 -15.00 5.58
C LEU A 285 9.36 -14.50 6.49
N THR A 286 9.02 -13.93 7.65
CA THR A 286 10.03 -13.49 8.62
C THR A 286 10.86 -14.68 9.13
N ALA A 287 10.19 -15.80 9.44
CA ALA A 287 10.86 -17.04 9.85
C ALA A 287 11.82 -17.56 8.76
N PHE A 288 11.35 -17.61 7.51
CA PHE A 288 12.18 -17.99 6.36
C PHE A 288 13.41 -17.10 6.22
N LEU A 289 13.26 -15.77 6.27
CA LEU A 289 14.39 -14.84 6.10
C LEU A 289 15.42 -14.99 7.22
N ARG A 290 14.97 -15.11 8.49
CA ARG A 290 15.86 -15.35 9.63
C ARG A 290 16.67 -16.64 9.45
N ARG A 291 16.01 -17.73 9.03
CA ARG A 291 16.69 -19.00 8.76
C ARG A 291 17.68 -18.88 7.60
N ALA A 292 17.28 -18.25 6.50
CA ALA A 292 18.12 -18.11 5.33
C ALA A 292 19.39 -17.29 5.61
N TYR A 293 19.29 -16.17 6.31
CA TYR A 293 20.45 -15.36 6.69
C TYR A 293 21.41 -16.12 7.62
N ARG A 294 20.88 -16.95 8.52
CA ARG A 294 21.70 -17.83 9.36
C ARG A 294 22.43 -18.87 8.53
N ASP A 295 21.71 -19.56 7.64
CA ASP A 295 22.31 -20.57 6.78
C ASP A 295 23.39 -19.96 5.87
N PHE A 296 23.17 -18.77 5.29
CA PHE A 296 24.20 -18.07 4.51
C PHE A 296 25.44 -17.66 5.34
N ALA A 297 25.28 -17.45 6.64
CA ALA A 297 26.41 -17.16 7.53
C ALA A 297 27.19 -18.42 7.91
N ASP A 298 26.50 -19.56 8.04
CA ASP A 298 27.09 -20.86 8.41
C ASP A 298 27.72 -21.62 7.23
N GLY A 299 27.35 -21.27 5.99
CA GLY A 299 27.86 -21.88 4.76
C GLY A 299 26.77 -22.51 3.87
N PRO A 300 27.09 -22.84 2.61
CA PRO A 300 26.11 -23.26 1.61
C PRO A 300 25.42 -24.58 1.97
N ARG A 301 24.08 -24.57 1.96
CA ARG A 301 23.24 -25.69 2.42
C ARG A 301 22.02 -25.97 1.53
N ALA A 302 21.77 -25.19 0.48
CA ALA A 302 20.50 -25.23 -0.24
C ALA A 302 20.44 -26.34 -1.30
N ASP A 303 19.56 -27.32 -1.09
CA ASP A 303 19.08 -28.23 -2.12
C ASP A 303 17.98 -27.56 -2.97
N LEU A 304 18.07 -27.70 -4.28
CA LEU A 304 17.11 -27.16 -5.25
C LEU A 304 16.23 -28.24 -5.90
N ALA A 305 16.42 -29.52 -5.58
CA ALA A 305 15.74 -30.63 -6.23
C ALA A 305 14.20 -30.46 -6.20
N GLY A 306 13.63 -30.15 -5.03
CA GLY A 306 12.19 -29.90 -4.89
C GLY A 306 11.70 -28.70 -5.71
N HIS A 307 12.46 -27.61 -5.74
CA HIS A 307 12.11 -26.43 -6.53
C HIS A 307 12.23 -26.66 -8.04
N CYS A 308 13.18 -27.49 -8.47
CA CYS A 308 13.28 -27.93 -9.87
C CYS A 308 12.07 -28.79 -10.26
N ALA A 309 11.62 -29.69 -9.36
CA ALA A 309 10.43 -30.50 -9.58
C ALA A 309 9.16 -29.63 -9.73
N VAL A 310 9.00 -28.60 -8.90
CA VAL A 310 7.91 -27.61 -9.03
C VAL A 310 7.90 -26.99 -10.43
N VAL A 311 9.03 -26.48 -10.92
CA VAL A 311 9.11 -25.87 -12.26
C VAL A 311 8.77 -26.90 -13.35
N ARG A 312 9.33 -28.11 -13.28
CA ARG A 312 9.10 -29.16 -14.29
C ARG A 312 7.63 -29.57 -14.37
N LEU A 313 6.95 -29.72 -13.24
CA LEU A 313 5.53 -30.05 -13.18
C LEU A 313 4.65 -28.92 -13.71
N LEU A 314 4.98 -27.66 -13.41
CA LEU A 314 4.28 -26.50 -13.97
C LEU A 314 4.44 -26.40 -15.50
N CYS A 315 5.63 -26.71 -16.02
CA CYS A 315 5.86 -26.80 -17.47
C CYS A 315 5.02 -27.92 -18.09
N ALA A 316 5.05 -29.12 -17.52
CA ALA A 316 4.28 -30.26 -18.01
C ALA A 316 2.76 -29.96 -18.01
N ALA A 317 2.27 -29.26 -16.99
CA ALA A 317 0.86 -28.85 -16.92
C ALA A 317 0.48 -27.90 -18.06
N LYS A 318 1.33 -26.89 -18.33
CA LYS A 318 1.10 -25.96 -19.43
C LYS A 318 1.15 -26.64 -20.80
N GLU A 319 2.10 -27.54 -20.99
CA GLU A 319 2.26 -28.34 -22.22
C GLU A 319 1.01 -29.19 -22.47
N ARG A 320 0.51 -29.88 -21.43
CA ARG A 320 -0.68 -30.73 -21.53
C ARG A 320 -1.94 -29.94 -21.92
N CYS A 321 -2.25 -28.87 -21.19
CA CYS A 321 -3.44 -28.06 -21.51
C CYS A 321 -3.32 -27.37 -22.87
N GLY A 322 -2.10 -27.04 -23.30
CA GLY A 322 -1.83 -26.48 -24.63
C GLY A 322 -2.08 -27.48 -25.77
N ALA A 323 -1.69 -28.74 -25.59
CA ALA A 323 -1.91 -29.81 -26.55
C ALA A 323 -3.40 -30.15 -26.71
N GLU A 324 -4.16 -30.19 -25.61
CA GLU A 324 -5.62 -30.43 -25.62
C GLU A 324 -6.39 -29.30 -26.33
N ALA A 325 -5.97 -28.03 -26.16
CA ALA A 325 -6.55 -26.90 -26.87
C ALA A 325 -6.27 -26.91 -28.39
N GLY A 326 -5.13 -27.47 -28.81
CA GLY A 326 -4.79 -27.65 -30.23
C GLY A 326 -5.52 -28.82 -30.89
N ALA A 327 -5.81 -29.89 -30.15
CA ALA A 327 -6.55 -31.05 -30.64
C ALA A 327 -8.06 -30.77 -30.84
N GLY A 328 -8.64 -29.86 -30.06
CA GLY A 328 -10.05 -29.46 -30.18
C GLY A 328 -10.38 -28.50 -31.32
N ALA A 329 -9.38 -27.88 -31.96
CA ALA A 329 -9.55 -26.97 -33.10
C ALA A 329 -9.52 -27.70 -34.47
N GLY A 330 -9.27 -29.02 -34.49
CA GLY A 330 -9.14 -29.83 -35.71
C GLY A 330 -10.40 -30.58 -36.14
N SER A 331 -11.54 -30.39 -35.49
CA SER A 331 -12.79 -31.08 -35.84
C SER A 331 -13.99 -30.13 -35.72
N GLY A 332 -14.23 -29.38 -36.80
CA GLY A 332 -15.39 -28.51 -36.97
C GLY A 332 -15.51 -28.10 -38.44
N ASP A 333 -16.21 -28.92 -39.21
CA ASP A 333 -16.52 -28.73 -40.62
C ASP A 333 -17.67 -27.72 -40.82
N GLY A 334 -17.63 -27.00 -41.95
CA GLY A 334 -18.83 -26.55 -42.66
C GLY A 334 -19.25 -25.07 -42.55
N GLY A 335 -18.88 -24.26 -43.54
CA GLY A 335 -19.80 -23.30 -44.16
C GLY A 335 -19.35 -21.83 -44.30
N GLY A 336 -19.26 -21.37 -45.56
CA GLY A 336 -19.72 -20.02 -45.94
C GLY A 336 -18.68 -18.96 -46.29
N ASP A 337 -18.38 -18.90 -47.59
CA ASP A 337 -18.21 -17.74 -48.48
C ASP A 337 -17.22 -16.57 -48.26
N ASP A 338 -16.65 -16.24 -49.42
CA ASP A 338 -16.21 -14.95 -49.97
C ASP A 338 -14.96 -14.21 -49.46
N GLY A 339 -13.95 -14.19 -50.34
CA GLY A 339 -13.46 -12.93 -50.91
C GLY A 339 -12.08 -12.45 -50.46
N GLY A 340 -11.13 -12.39 -51.41
CA GLY A 340 -10.01 -11.45 -51.34
C GLY A 340 -8.64 -12.03 -51.71
N ALA A 341 -8.25 -11.80 -52.96
CA ALA A 341 -6.90 -12.01 -53.49
C ALA A 341 -5.85 -11.11 -52.81
N GLY A 342 -4.59 -11.56 -52.80
CA GLY A 342 -3.44 -10.70 -52.48
C GLY A 342 -2.15 -11.47 -52.15
N GLU A 343 -1.37 -11.76 -53.20
CA GLU A 343 0.11 -11.87 -53.31
C GLU A 343 0.93 -11.54 -52.03
N GLY A 344 1.96 -12.26 -51.60
CA GLY A 344 3.12 -12.81 -52.34
C GLY A 344 4.41 -12.20 -51.78
N GLY A 345 5.43 -13.01 -51.45
CA GLY A 345 6.80 -12.56 -51.10
C GLY A 345 7.32 -13.12 -49.77
N THR A 346 8.00 -14.28 -49.74
CA THR A 346 9.50 -14.44 -49.72
C THR A 346 10.15 -13.81 -48.46
N GLY A 347 10.98 -14.48 -47.67
CA GLY A 347 11.89 -15.60 -47.89
C GLY A 347 13.31 -15.16 -47.48
N GLY A 348 13.95 -15.89 -46.55
CA GLY A 348 15.37 -15.72 -46.15
C GLY A 348 15.53 -15.68 -44.62
N GLY A 349 16.17 -16.61 -43.92
CA GLY A 349 17.23 -17.55 -44.31
C GLY A 349 18.60 -16.96 -43.96
N GLY A 350 19.22 -17.40 -42.86
CA GLY A 350 20.58 -17.00 -42.50
C GLY A 350 21.09 -17.67 -41.22
N ARG A 351 21.94 -18.68 -41.39
CA ARG A 351 22.63 -19.49 -40.36
C ARG A 351 23.98 -18.88 -39.94
N ALA A 352 24.35 -19.17 -38.69
CA ALA A 352 25.63 -19.69 -38.17
C ALA A 352 27.00 -19.00 -38.38
N GLY A 353 27.85 -19.20 -37.37
CA GLY A 353 29.32 -19.01 -37.30
C GLY A 353 29.69 -18.59 -35.88
N ASP A 354 30.09 -19.46 -34.94
CA ASP A 354 31.31 -20.29 -34.79
C ASP A 354 32.65 -19.54 -34.76
N GLY A 355 33.49 -19.92 -33.80
CA GLY A 355 34.94 -19.81 -33.86
C GLY A 355 35.62 -18.86 -32.86
N GLY A 356 36.49 -19.41 -31.99
CA GLY A 356 37.60 -18.64 -31.42
C GLY A 356 38.17 -19.11 -30.07
N ARG A 357 39.16 -20.00 -30.10
CA ARG A 357 40.03 -20.42 -28.97
C ARG A 357 41.26 -19.49 -28.80
N GLY A 358 41.91 -19.57 -27.63
CA GLY A 358 43.32 -19.23 -27.37
C GLY A 358 43.53 -18.80 -25.91
N GLN A 359 44.13 -19.62 -25.03
CA GLN A 359 45.57 -19.70 -24.64
C GLN A 359 46.11 -18.39 -24.03
N ASP A 360 47.01 -18.30 -23.05
CA ASP A 360 47.72 -19.18 -22.11
C ASP A 360 48.53 -18.23 -21.18
N GLY A 361 49.07 -18.75 -20.06
CA GLY A 361 50.17 -18.15 -19.28
C GLY A 361 49.72 -17.43 -18.00
N GLY A 362 50.20 -17.72 -16.79
CA GLY A 362 51.45 -18.33 -16.35
C GLY A 362 52.32 -17.26 -15.68
N GLY A 363 52.60 -17.38 -14.37
CA GLY A 363 53.59 -16.50 -13.72
C GLY A 363 53.46 -16.40 -12.19
N ALA A 364 54.40 -17.03 -11.49
CA ALA A 364 54.56 -17.07 -10.04
C ALA A 364 55.53 -15.99 -9.50
N GLY A 365 55.61 -15.88 -8.16
CA GLY A 365 56.68 -15.19 -7.40
C GLY A 365 56.06 -14.22 -6.37
N GLY A 366 56.12 -14.46 -5.06
CA GLY A 366 57.31 -14.40 -4.19
C GLY A 366 57.43 -12.97 -3.64
N GLY A 367 57.63 -12.62 -2.37
CA GLY A 367 57.91 -13.28 -1.10
C GLY A 367 58.19 -12.18 -0.06
N GLY A 368 58.41 -12.55 1.21
CA GLY A 368 59.04 -11.70 2.26
C GLY A 368 58.05 -11.00 3.20
N ARG A 369 57.88 -11.48 4.44
CA ARG A 369 58.70 -11.28 5.67
C ARG A 369 58.56 -9.87 6.29
N ALA A 370 57.95 -9.82 7.49
CA ALA A 370 58.58 -9.48 8.79
C ALA A 370 58.28 -8.00 9.15
N GLY A 371 58.15 -7.55 10.40
CA GLY A 371 58.14 -8.13 11.74
C GLY A 371 57.15 -7.30 12.58
N ASP A 372 56.77 -7.76 13.77
CA ASP A 372 57.34 -7.26 15.05
C ASP A 372 56.78 -5.87 15.43
N GLY A 373 56.20 -5.59 16.59
CA GLY A 373 56.10 -6.33 17.85
C GLY A 373 55.34 -5.47 18.89
N GLY A 374 55.32 -5.95 20.13
CA GLY A 374 55.00 -5.17 21.34
C GLY A 374 53.51 -5.18 21.75
N ARG A 375 53.05 -5.93 22.77
CA ARG A 375 53.22 -5.70 24.24
C ARG A 375 52.96 -4.24 24.64
N ALA A 376 52.28 -3.89 25.73
CA ALA A 376 51.62 -4.55 26.85
C ALA A 376 50.98 -3.44 27.72
N GLY A 377 50.21 -3.81 28.75
CA GLY A 377 49.75 -2.94 29.85
C GLY A 377 48.23 -2.82 29.85
N ASP A 378 47.44 -3.54 30.64
CA ASP A 378 47.44 -3.84 32.08
C ASP A 378 47.18 -2.62 33.00
N GLY A 379 46.33 -2.85 34.00
CA GLY A 379 45.82 -1.91 35.01
C GLY A 379 44.38 -1.47 34.74
N GLY A 380 43.33 -1.88 35.45
CA GLY A 380 43.22 -2.30 36.84
C GLY A 380 42.32 -1.32 37.59
N ARG A 381 41.17 -1.83 38.12
CA ARG A 381 40.49 -1.53 39.42
C ARG A 381 40.46 -0.07 39.94
N ALA A 382 39.46 0.47 40.62
CA ALA A 382 38.18 0.05 41.18
C ALA A 382 37.51 1.32 41.76
N GLU A 383 36.20 1.24 41.97
CA GLU A 383 35.39 1.82 43.06
C GLU A 383 35.84 3.10 43.82
N GLY A 384 34.91 4.07 43.89
CA GLY A 384 34.96 5.19 44.83
C GLY A 384 33.63 5.93 44.96
N ARG A 385 32.80 5.53 45.93
CA ARG A 385 31.52 6.14 46.36
C ARG A 385 31.70 7.53 47.00
N HIS A 386 30.73 8.42 46.80
CA HIS A 386 30.22 9.45 47.74
C HIS A 386 28.81 9.84 47.28
N ARG A 387 27.67 9.55 47.95
CA ARG A 387 27.11 9.91 49.28
C ARG A 387 27.00 11.43 49.56
N GLY A 388 25.74 11.89 49.57
CA GLY A 388 25.21 13.14 50.16
C GLY A 388 23.71 13.28 49.78
N SER A 389 22.82 12.51 50.40
CA SER A 389 21.98 12.86 51.58
C SER A 389 20.65 13.55 51.21
N ALA A 390 19.57 12.78 51.36
CA ALA A 390 18.18 13.19 51.27
C ALA A 390 17.67 13.85 52.56
N GLY A 391 16.64 14.70 52.43
CA GLY A 391 15.75 15.17 53.51
C GLY A 391 14.27 14.96 53.12
N PRO A 392 13.33 14.92 54.09
CA PRO A 392 12.27 13.91 54.18
C PRO A 392 10.85 14.36 53.73
N PRO A 393 9.85 13.46 53.70
CA PRO A 393 8.62 13.61 52.92
C PRO A 393 7.47 14.22 53.74
N ARG A 394 6.53 14.91 53.06
CA ARG A 394 5.27 15.37 53.66
C ARG A 394 4.06 14.64 53.08
N THR A 395 3.20 14.25 54.02
CA THR A 395 2.06 13.33 53.95
C THR A 395 0.81 13.93 53.31
N ARG A 396 0.00 13.04 52.72
CA ARG A 396 -1.31 13.28 52.05
C ARG A 396 -2.43 13.74 53.00
N ARG A 397 -3.35 14.58 52.50
CA ARG A 397 -4.82 14.54 52.77
C ARG A 397 -5.60 15.46 51.77
N PRO A 398 -6.95 15.36 51.66
CA PRO A 398 -7.67 14.96 50.45
C PRO A 398 -8.24 16.13 49.61
N VAL A 399 -8.52 15.86 48.33
CA VAL A 399 -9.19 16.77 47.39
C VAL A 399 -10.72 16.73 47.61
N PRO A 400 -11.43 17.87 47.70
CA PRO A 400 -12.86 17.90 47.95
C PRO A 400 -13.70 17.65 46.69
N VAL A 401 -14.89 17.11 46.94
CA VAL A 401 -15.94 16.69 46.00
C VAL A 401 -16.62 17.89 45.32
N ALA A 402 -16.97 17.68 44.05
CA ALA A 402 -17.93 18.37 43.18
C ALA A 402 -18.51 19.73 43.63
N SER A 403 -18.13 20.79 42.91
CA SER A 403 -18.91 22.03 42.82
C SER A 403 -19.84 21.97 41.61
N GLN A 404 -21.15 22.13 41.86
CA GLN A 404 -22.22 22.21 40.85
C GLN A 404 -21.99 23.36 39.85
N PRO A 405 -22.58 23.31 38.63
CA PRO A 405 -22.51 24.40 37.67
C PRO A 405 -23.26 25.64 38.18
N VAL A 406 -22.61 26.80 38.10
CA VAL A 406 -23.24 28.11 38.26
C VAL A 406 -24.19 28.34 37.07
N PRO A 407 -25.44 28.79 37.26
CA PRO A 407 -26.36 29.05 36.15
C PRO A 407 -25.89 30.29 35.37
N VAL A 408 -25.64 30.11 34.07
CA VAL A 408 -25.41 31.21 33.14
C VAL A 408 -26.75 31.92 32.88
N ALA A 409 -26.78 33.23 33.06
CA ALA A 409 -27.95 34.06 32.82
C ALA A 409 -28.47 33.94 31.37
N PRO A 410 -29.80 33.95 31.14
CA PRO A 410 -30.37 33.84 29.81
C PRO A 410 -30.24 35.18 29.08
N GLY A 411 -29.41 35.22 28.04
CA GLY A 411 -29.25 36.42 27.21
C GLY A 411 -28.14 36.40 26.17
N SER A 412 -27.42 35.28 25.97
CA SER A 412 -26.45 35.20 24.87
C SER A 412 -27.19 34.96 23.55
N ALA A 413 -26.99 35.84 22.57
CA ALA A 413 -27.42 35.66 21.19
C ALA A 413 -27.14 34.23 20.67
N PRO A 414 -27.99 33.67 19.80
CA PRO A 414 -27.82 32.31 19.32
C PRO A 414 -26.45 32.17 18.67
N SER A 415 -25.65 31.29 19.24
CA SER A 415 -24.32 30.95 18.71
C SER A 415 -24.47 30.21 17.38
N PHE A 416 -23.50 30.36 16.49
CA PHE A 416 -23.48 29.73 15.17
C PHE A 416 -23.76 28.22 15.26
N PRO A 417 -24.58 27.65 14.36
CA PRO A 417 -25.03 26.27 14.50
C PRO A 417 -23.87 25.28 14.54
N ALA A 418 -23.68 24.60 15.68
CA ALA A 418 -22.57 23.68 15.87
C ALA A 418 -22.59 22.53 14.85
N HIS A 419 -23.78 22.11 14.39
CA HIS A 419 -23.90 21.10 13.34
C HIS A 419 -23.19 21.48 12.04
N ARG A 420 -22.83 22.74 11.80
CA ARG A 420 -22.09 23.17 10.59
C ARG A 420 -20.57 23.23 10.79
N LEU A 421 -20.07 22.85 11.96
CA LEU A 421 -18.66 22.92 12.30
C LEU A 421 -18.01 21.54 12.27
N ALA A 422 -16.84 21.49 11.67
CA ALA A 422 -16.00 20.29 11.59
C ALA A 422 -14.51 20.65 11.67
N GLY A 423 -13.66 19.64 11.71
CA GLY A 423 -12.23 19.84 11.48
C GLY A 423 -11.55 18.60 10.96
N ILE A 424 -10.42 18.81 10.29
CA ILE A 424 -9.59 17.72 9.79
C ILE A 424 -8.86 17.09 10.99
N GLY A 425 -9.32 15.91 11.39
CA GLY A 425 -8.99 15.34 12.70
C GLY A 425 -7.49 15.15 12.93
N ASP A 426 -6.75 14.78 11.87
CA ASP A 426 -5.32 14.52 11.97
C ASP A 426 -4.44 15.76 12.20
N GLU A 427 -5.01 16.97 12.15
CA GLU A 427 -4.32 18.20 12.56
C GLU A 427 -4.31 18.39 14.07
N ALA A 428 -5.25 17.76 14.78
CA ALA A 428 -5.32 17.75 16.23
C ALA A 428 -4.49 16.62 16.85
N ALA A 429 -4.54 15.43 16.23
CA ALA A 429 -3.78 14.26 16.68
C ALA A 429 -3.68 13.18 15.59
N ALA A 430 -2.57 12.46 15.54
CA ALA A 430 -2.42 11.33 14.60
C ALA A 430 -3.43 10.19 14.87
N GLY A 431 -3.70 9.88 16.15
CA GLY A 431 -4.55 8.74 16.54
C GLY A 431 -6.01 9.12 16.82
N LEU A 432 -6.94 8.20 16.52
CA LEU A 432 -8.39 8.47 16.52
C LEU A 432 -8.91 9.08 17.83
N ASP A 433 -8.48 8.57 18.99
CA ASP A 433 -8.91 9.09 20.30
C ASP A 433 -8.57 10.57 20.49
N GLY A 434 -7.38 10.98 20.03
CA GLY A 434 -6.96 12.38 20.11
C GLY A 434 -7.78 13.28 19.19
N GLN A 435 -8.13 12.79 17.99
CA GLN A 435 -8.98 13.51 17.04
C GLN A 435 -10.38 13.72 17.64
N ILE A 436 -10.96 12.67 18.20
CA ILE A 436 -12.27 12.70 18.88
C ILE A 436 -12.23 13.66 20.07
N ALA A 437 -11.23 13.54 20.93
CA ALA A 437 -11.11 14.37 22.13
C ALA A 437 -11.00 15.87 21.81
N ALA A 438 -10.27 16.23 20.75
CA ALA A 438 -10.13 17.63 20.34
C ALA A 438 -11.46 18.24 19.85
N LEU A 439 -12.22 17.49 19.04
CA LEU A 439 -13.53 17.94 18.56
C LEU A 439 -14.57 17.97 19.68
N ALA A 440 -14.53 17.02 20.62
CA ALA A 440 -15.37 17.02 21.82
C ALA A 440 -15.12 18.27 22.68
N ARG A 441 -13.85 18.70 22.85
CA ARG A 441 -13.50 19.95 23.56
C ARG A 441 -14.09 21.20 22.88
N LEU A 442 -14.27 21.16 21.56
CA LEU A 442 -14.88 22.24 20.78
C LEU A 442 -16.41 22.16 20.74
N GLY A 443 -17.01 21.03 21.16
CA GLY A 443 -18.43 20.76 20.98
C GLY A 443 -18.83 20.65 19.52
N TRP A 444 -17.92 20.21 18.64
CA TRP A 444 -18.16 20.12 17.21
C TRP A 444 -18.55 18.70 16.82
N PRO A 445 -19.71 18.50 16.17
CA PRO A 445 -20.21 17.19 15.78
C PRO A 445 -19.68 16.70 14.43
N GLY A 446 -18.90 17.51 13.69
CA GLY A 446 -18.34 17.14 12.39
C GLY A 446 -16.86 16.76 12.48
N ILE A 447 -16.45 15.71 11.76
CA ILE A 447 -15.04 15.36 11.54
C ILE A 447 -14.76 15.15 10.06
N GLU A 448 -13.63 15.65 9.59
CA GLU A 448 -13.09 15.32 8.28
C GLU A 448 -11.89 14.38 8.43
N LEU A 449 -11.91 13.29 7.64
CA LEU A 449 -10.92 12.22 7.77
C LEU A 449 -9.94 12.25 6.59
N ARG A 450 -8.68 12.53 6.90
CA ARG A 450 -7.53 12.40 6.00
C ARG A 450 -6.71 11.17 6.32
N THR A 451 -6.26 11.08 7.58
CA THR A 451 -5.60 9.90 8.12
C THR A 451 -6.17 9.52 9.49
N VAL A 452 -6.13 8.22 9.81
CA VAL A 452 -6.43 7.68 11.15
C VAL A 452 -5.26 6.81 11.57
N ASP A 453 -4.65 7.12 12.72
CA ASP A 453 -3.41 6.51 13.19
C ASP A 453 -2.27 6.61 12.16
N GLY A 454 -2.25 7.72 11.40
CA GLY A 454 -1.29 7.98 10.34
C GLY A 454 -1.49 7.17 9.05
N VAL A 455 -2.54 6.34 8.98
CA VAL A 455 -2.94 5.59 7.78
C VAL A 455 -3.94 6.42 6.96
N PRO A 456 -3.72 6.64 5.66
CA PRO A 456 -4.68 7.32 4.79
C PRO A 456 -6.05 6.66 4.84
N VAL A 457 -7.12 7.47 4.84
CA VAL A 457 -8.47 6.93 4.95
C VAL A 457 -8.72 5.85 3.91
N ALA A 458 -8.34 6.07 2.64
CA ALA A 458 -8.40 5.12 1.52
C ALA A 458 -7.75 3.74 1.78
N GLU A 459 -6.86 3.63 2.77
CA GLU A 459 -6.10 2.41 3.08
C GLU A 459 -6.57 1.69 4.35
N LEU A 460 -7.56 2.22 5.09
CA LEU A 460 -8.05 1.60 6.33
C LEU A 460 -8.68 0.22 6.11
N GLY A 461 -9.29 -0.01 4.95
CA GLY A 461 -10.06 -1.22 4.64
C GLY A 461 -11.37 -1.34 5.45
N PRO A 462 -12.24 -2.32 5.13
CA PRO A 462 -13.62 -2.34 5.64
C PRO A 462 -13.75 -2.52 7.15
N ARG A 463 -12.93 -3.39 7.77
CA ARG A 463 -12.99 -3.66 9.21
C ARG A 463 -12.61 -2.42 10.02
N ARG A 464 -11.48 -1.79 9.69
CA ARG A 464 -11.03 -0.59 10.40
C ARG A 464 -11.99 0.58 10.15
N SER A 465 -12.52 0.72 8.94
CA SER A 465 -13.49 1.78 8.63
C SER A 465 -14.77 1.65 9.46
N ARG A 466 -15.28 0.42 9.67
CA ARG A 466 -16.41 0.16 10.59
C ARG A 466 -16.07 0.52 12.03
N GLU A 467 -14.91 0.11 12.52
CA GLU A 467 -14.48 0.46 13.88
C GLU A 467 -14.36 1.98 14.08
N VAL A 468 -13.79 2.69 13.10
CA VAL A 468 -13.72 4.15 13.09
C VAL A 468 -15.14 4.73 13.11
N ALA A 469 -16.03 4.28 12.23
CA ALA A 469 -17.41 4.75 12.16
C ALA A 469 -18.16 4.56 13.49
N ASP A 470 -18.01 3.39 14.13
CA ASP A 470 -18.67 3.08 15.40
C ASP A 470 -18.16 3.96 16.54
N ARG A 471 -16.85 4.20 16.59
CA ARG A 471 -16.24 5.09 17.59
C ARG A 471 -16.62 6.54 17.39
N LEU A 472 -16.67 7.02 16.14
CA LEU A 472 -17.15 8.36 15.83
C LEU A 472 -18.62 8.52 16.24
N ARG A 473 -19.48 7.54 15.90
CA ARG A 473 -20.89 7.55 16.28
C ARG A 473 -21.07 7.54 17.80
N ALA A 474 -20.30 6.72 18.52
CA ALA A 474 -20.33 6.66 19.98
C ALA A 474 -19.92 8.00 20.63
N ALA A 475 -19.04 8.76 19.96
CA ALA A 475 -18.64 10.10 20.38
C ALA A 475 -19.58 11.23 19.89
N GLY A 476 -20.68 10.91 19.19
CA GLY A 476 -21.60 11.90 18.62
C GLY A 476 -21.05 12.65 17.41
N LEU A 477 -20.01 12.13 16.77
CA LEU A 477 -19.37 12.71 15.58
C LEU A 477 -19.92 12.07 14.31
N ARG A 478 -20.00 12.88 13.25
CA ARG A 478 -20.30 12.43 11.88
C ARG A 478 -19.20 12.85 10.92
N THR A 479 -18.91 11.98 9.95
CA THR A 479 -17.90 12.25 8.92
C THR A 479 -18.47 13.21 7.88
N VAL A 480 -17.89 14.41 7.74
CA VAL A 480 -18.39 15.43 6.80
C VAL A 480 -17.75 15.33 5.42
N ALA A 481 -16.49 14.91 5.34
CA ALA A 481 -15.74 14.71 4.09
C ALA A 481 -14.59 13.71 4.31
N LEU A 482 -14.16 13.06 3.23
CA LEU A 482 -12.93 12.28 3.16
C LEU A 482 -11.88 13.03 2.33
N ALA A 483 -10.72 13.32 2.94
CA ALA A 483 -9.62 14.01 2.27
C ALA A 483 -8.71 13.00 1.57
N SER A 484 -8.91 12.82 0.26
CA SER A 484 -8.13 11.87 -0.57
C SER A 484 -6.75 12.43 -0.94
N ARG A 485 -5.93 11.63 -1.62
CA ARG A 485 -4.70 12.07 -2.30
C ARG A 485 -4.90 12.29 -3.80
N ILE A 486 -6.11 12.14 -4.31
CA ILE A 486 -6.41 12.20 -5.74
C ILE A 486 -6.02 13.57 -6.30
N GLY A 487 -5.13 13.55 -7.28
CA GLY A 487 -4.60 14.74 -7.94
C GLY A 487 -3.78 15.69 -7.07
N ASN A 488 -3.35 15.28 -5.88
CA ASN A 488 -2.61 16.15 -4.96
C ASN A 488 -1.21 16.54 -5.47
N TRP A 489 -0.50 17.39 -4.72
CA TRP A 489 0.85 17.87 -5.07
C TRP A 489 1.88 16.76 -5.34
N ALA A 490 1.65 15.53 -4.85
CA ALA A 490 2.54 14.39 -5.06
C ALA A 490 2.15 13.52 -6.26
N ARG A 491 1.00 13.80 -6.90
CA ARG A 491 0.47 13.09 -8.06
C ARG A 491 0.40 14.02 -9.27
N PRO A 492 1.50 14.17 -10.04
CA PRO A 492 1.45 14.94 -11.29
C PRO A 492 0.46 14.34 -12.28
N VAL A 493 0.00 15.14 -13.24
CA VAL A 493 -0.95 14.73 -14.29
C VAL A 493 -0.38 13.64 -15.21
N THR A 494 0.93 13.42 -15.17
CA THR A 494 1.65 12.35 -15.88
C THR A 494 1.71 11.03 -15.11
N ALA A 495 1.40 11.03 -13.81
CA ALA A 495 1.36 9.83 -13.00
C ALA A 495 0.24 8.88 -13.46
N PRO A 496 0.34 7.56 -13.20
CA PRO A 496 -0.69 6.60 -13.62
C PRO A 496 -2.07 6.95 -13.05
N PHE A 497 -3.03 7.26 -13.92
CA PHE A 497 -4.40 7.60 -13.51
C PHE A 497 -5.12 6.44 -12.81
N ALA A 498 -4.68 5.20 -13.05
CA ALA A 498 -5.19 4.01 -12.39
C ALA A 498 -5.08 4.09 -10.86
N ASP A 499 -4.08 4.80 -10.33
CA ASP A 499 -3.90 4.96 -8.87
C ASP A 499 -5.00 5.84 -8.27
N ASP A 500 -5.43 6.88 -8.99
CA ASP A 500 -6.53 7.76 -8.58
C ASP A 500 -7.89 7.06 -8.68
N LEU A 501 -8.09 6.26 -9.73
CA LEU A 501 -9.29 5.44 -9.89
C LEU A 501 -9.40 4.39 -8.78
N ALA A 502 -8.31 3.69 -8.46
CA ALA A 502 -8.28 2.72 -7.38
C ALA A 502 -8.50 3.36 -5.99
N GLU A 503 -7.95 4.57 -5.78
CA GLU A 503 -8.21 5.31 -4.55
C GLU A 503 -9.67 5.76 -4.45
N LEU A 504 -10.28 6.24 -5.54
CA LEU A 504 -11.71 6.60 -5.56
C LEU A 504 -12.61 5.39 -5.28
N ASP A 505 -12.25 4.20 -5.78
CA ASP A 505 -12.97 2.96 -5.47
C ASP A 505 -12.92 2.62 -3.98
N ALA A 506 -11.73 2.64 -3.39
CA ALA A 506 -11.58 2.40 -1.96
C ALA A 506 -12.36 3.43 -1.12
N LEU A 507 -12.35 4.69 -1.55
CA LEU A 507 -13.10 5.77 -0.90
C LEU A 507 -14.60 5.60 -1.04
N THR A 508 -15.09 4.99 -2.13
CA THR A 508 -16.52 4.68 -2.30
C THR A 508 -17.01 3.74 -1.23
N ASP A 509 -16.29 2.63 -1.00
CA ASP A 509 -16.62 1.67 0.05
C ASP A 509 -16.56 2.33 1.44
N GLN A 510 -15.57 3.21 1.65
CA GLN A 510 -15.37 3.86 2.93
C GLN A 510 -16.41 4.94 3.22
N CYS A 511 -16.80 5.72 2.21
CA CYS A 511 -17.88 6.69 2.29
C CYS A 511 -19.17 6.01 2.77
N ALA A 512 -19.51 4.85 2.21
CA ALA A 512 -20.66 4.06 2.65
C ALA A 512 -20.59 3.64 4.12
N LEU A 513 -19.41 3.19 4.58
CA LEU A 513 -19.21 2.75 5.98
C LEU A 513 -19.16 3.91 6.98
N LEU A 514 -18.55 5.04 6.59
CA LEU A 514 -18.34 6.22 7.42
C LEU A 514 -19.51 7.21 7.38
N GLY A 515 -20.53 6.95 6.56
CA GLY A 515 -21.73 7.77 6.43
C GLY A 515 -21.48 9.12 5.75
N CYS A 516 -20.55 9.16 4.78
CA CYS A 516 -20.14 10.37 4.08
C CYS A 516 -20.33 10.22 2.58
N ARG A 517 -20.56 11.33 1.86
CA ARG A 517 -20.63 11.36 0.39
C ARG A 517 -19.61 12.28 -0.27
N TYR A 518 -18.90 13.08 0.51
CA TYR A 518 -17.97 14.09 0.00
C TYR A 518 -16.55 13.55 0.01
N VAL A 519 -15.88 13.62 -1.15
CA VAL A 519 -14.48 13.24 -1.32
C VAL A 519 -13.72 14.41 -1.91
N ARG A 520 -12.73 14.92 -1.18
CA ARG A 520 -11.87 16.01 -1.65
C ARG A 520 -10.89 15.51 -2.71
N ILE A 521 -10.72 16.27 -3.79
CA ILE A 521 -9.73 16.05 -4.85
C ILE A 521 -8.98 17.34 -5.19
N MET A 522 -7.89 17.23 -5.94
CA MET A 522 -7.18 18.36 -6.56
C MET A 522 -7.08 18.19 -8.08
N SER A 523 -6.39 19.12 -8.76
CA SER A 523 -6.32 19.18 -10.23
C SER A 523 -4.90 19.02 -10.79
N TYR A 524 -4.06 18.21 -10.15
CA TYR A 524 -2.76 17.69 -10.61
C TYR A 524 -1.70 18.74 -11.00
N PRO A 525 -0.44 18.64 -10.49
CA PRO A 525 0.69 19.38 -11.06
C PRO A 525 0.96 19.02 -12.54
N GLY A 526 1.39 19.99 -13.34
CA GLY A 526 1.55 19.82 -14.79
C GLY A 526 2.78 19.02 -15.25
N ASP A 527 3.79 18.81 -14.39
CA ASP A 527 5.00 18.03 -14.68
C ASP A 527 5.73 18.45 -15.97
N GLY A 528 5.79 19.76 -16.22
CA GLY A 528 6.45 20.34 -17.39
C GLY A 528 5.66 20.22 -18.71
N LEU A 529 4.43 19.69 -18.68
CA LEU A 529 3.59 19.65 -19.88
C LEU A 529 3.19 21.06 -20.35
N PRO A 530 3.04 21.27 -21.67
CA PRO A 530 2.44 22.48 -22.21
C PRO A 530 1.03 22.72 -21.63
N GLU A 531 0.66 23.98 -21.41
CA GLU A 531 -0.60 24.37 -20.77
C GLU A 531 -1.83 23.70 -21.40
N ALA A 532 -1.92 23.64 -22.73
CA ALA A 532 -3.05 23.03 -23.42
C ALA A 532 -3.16 21.51 -23.14
N GLU A 533 -2.03 20.81 -23.08
CA GLU A 533 -1.99 19.37 -22.80
C GLU A 533 -2.25 19.08 -21.32
N TRP A 534 -1.68 19.89 -20.43
CA TRP A 534 -1.96 19.80 -18.99
C TRP A 534 -3.45 20.00 -18.72
N ALA A 535 -4.05 21.06 -19.28
CA ALA A 535 -5.47 21.35 -19.18
C ALA A 535 -6.32 20.17 -19.66
N GLY A 536 -6.07 19.70 -20.90
CA GLY A 536 -6.83 18.60 -21.49
C GLY A 536 -6.81 17.33 -20.62
N ARG A 537 -5.62 16.92 -20.16
CA ARG A 537 -5.49 15.73 -19.31
C ARG A 537 -6.17 15.89 -17.95
N VAL A 538 -6.12 17.07 -17.33
CA VAL A 538 -6.81 17.32 -16.07
C VAL A 538 -8.32 17.25 -16.27
N LEU A 539 -8.84 17.89 -17.31
CA LEU A 539 -10.26 17.90 -17.64
C LEU A 539 -10.78 16.47 -17.88
N ASP A 540 -10.06 15.67 -18.68
CA ASP A 540 -10.40 14.27 -18.95
C ASP A 540 -10.42 13.42 -17.67
N ARG A 541 -9.39 13.54 -16.83
CA ARG A 541 -9.28 12.79 -15.58
C ARG A 541 -10.38 13.17 -14.60
N VAL A 542 -10.61 14.46 -14.40
CA VAL A 542 -11.63 14.95 -13.47
C VAL A 542 -13.03 14.59 -13.97
N ALA A 543 -13.30 14.67 -15.28
CA ALA A 543 -14.57 14.21 -15.85
C ALA A 543 -14.78 12.71 -15.62
N CYS A 544 -13.74 11.88 -15.85
CA CYS A 544 -13.81 10.44 -15.60
C CYS A 544 -14.05 10.10 -14.11
N LEU A 545 -13.34 10.77 -13.20
CA LEU A 545 -13.54 10.62 -11.76
C LEU A 545 -14.95 11.05 -11.35
N THR A 546 -15.44 12.17 -11.89
CA THR A 546 -16.76 12.73 -11.60
C THR A 546 -17.87 11.77 -12.03
N ALA A 547 -17.81 11.24 -13.26
CA ALA A 547 -18.77 10.24 -13.74
C ALA A 547 -18.78 8.97 -12.88
N ARG A 548 -17.61 8.57 -12.34
CA ARG A 548 -17.51 7.43 -11.43
C ARG A 548 -18.11 7.74 -10.05
N ALA A 549 -17.82 8.92 -9.50
CA ALA A 549 -18.37 9.39 -8.24
C ALA A 549 -19.89 9.53 -8.31
N GLU A 550 -20.43 10.05 -9.42
CA GLU A 550 -21.87 10.19 -9.64
C GLU A 550 -22.59 8.84 -9.57
N ARG A 551 -22.08 7.82 -10.27
CA ARG A 551 -22.62 6.44 -10.22
C ARG A 551 -22.59 5.85 -8.80
N ALA A 552 -21.66 6.28 -7.98
CA ALA A 552 -21.51 5.86 -6.60
C ALA A 552 -22.30 6.70 -5.59
N GLY A 553 -23.05 7.72 -6.05
CA GLY A 553 -23.76 8.65 -5.16
C GLY A 553 -22.83 9.57 -4.35
N LEU A 554 -21.59 9.75 -4.80
CA LEU A 554 -20.60 10.62 -4.19
C LEU A 554 -20.57 11.99 -4.87
N THR A 555 -19.98 12.97 -4.19
CA THR A 555 -19.64 14.27 -4.77
C THR A 555 -18.17 14.55 -4.51
N LEU A 556 -17.43 14.72 -5.59
CA LEU A 556 -16.04 15.16 -5.55
C LEU A 556 -16.00 16.66 -5.27
N LEU A 557 -15.07 17.06 -4.41
CA LEU A 557 -14.87 18.44 -4.04
C LEU A 557 -13.48 18.88 -4.50
N HIS A 558 -13.41 19.65 -5.58
CA HIS A 558 -12.15 20.21 -6.05
C HIS A 558 -11.72 21.36 -5.15
N GLU A 559 -10.53 21.23 -4.55
CA GLU A 559 -9.95 22.26 -3.69
C GLU A 559 -9.11 23.28 -4.47
N ASN A 560 -9.24 24.56 -4.10
CA ASN A 560 -8.45 25.70 -4.59
C ASN A 560 -6.99 25.70 -4.08
N CYS A 561 -6.23 24.65 -4.36
CA CYS A 561 -4.84 24.48 -3.92
C CYS A 561 -3.85 24.27 -5.09
N ALA A 562 -2.89 23.34 -4.96
CA ALA A 562 -1.96 23.03 -6.04
C ALA A 562 -2.66 22.30 -7.20
N GLY A 563 -2.26 22.61 -8.43
CA GLY A 563 -2.76 21.96 -9.64
C GLY A 563 -3.36 22.95 -10.63
N TRP A 564 -3.86 22.44 -11.75
CA TRP A 564 -4.21 23.26 -12.92
C TRP A 564 -5.22 24.36 -12.65
N ALA A 565 -6.23 24.08 -11.82
CA ALA A 565 -7.33 24.99 -11.54
C ALA A 565 -7.23 25.69 -10.19
N GLY A 566 -6.23 25.38 -9.36
CA GLY A 566 -6.33 25.72 -7.94
C GLY A 566 -6.09 27.19 -7.58
N ALA A 567 -5.48 28.00 -8.47
CA ALA A 567 -5.26 29.43 -8.28
C ALA A 567 -6.10 30.34 -9.21
N ASP A 568 -6.87 29.75 -10.13
CA ASP A 568 -7.59 30.50 -11.18
C ASP A 568 -9.10 30.19 -11.15
N PRO A 569 -9.96 31.15 -10.75
CA PRO A 569 -11.40 30.93 -10.70
C PRO A 569 -12.00 30.57 -12.07
N ALA A 570 -11.45 31.07 -13.18
CA ALA A 570 -11.94 30.73 -14.51
C ALA A 570 -11.69 29.25 -14.83
N ARG A 571 -10.56 28.69 -14.40
CA ARG A 571 -10.23 27.26 -14.53
C ARG A 571 -11.06 26.39 -13.59
N MET A 572 -11.34 26.84 -12.36
CA MET A 572 -12.26 26.13 -11.45
C MET A 572 -13.66 26.03 -12.06
N LEU A 573 -14.20 27.15 -12.56
CA LEU A 573 -15.49 27.19 -13.23
C LEU A 573 -15.49 26.39 -14.53
N ARG A 574 -14.35 26.31 -15.23
CA ARG A 574 -14.19 25.45 -16.40
C ARG A 574 -14.24 23.96 -16.02
N LEU A 575 -13.54 23.52 -14.96
CA LEU A 575 -13.64 22.14 -14.46
C LEU A 575 -15.08 21.74 -14.17
N VAL A 576 -15.80 22.56 -13.40
CA VAL A 576 -17.18 22.25 -12.99
C VAL A 576 -18.12 22.23 -14.20
N ARG A 577 -17.98 23.18 -15.14
CA ARG A 577 -18.80 23.21 -16.37
C ARG A 577 -18.52 22.04 -17.30
N GLU A 578 -17.26 21.71 -17.55
CA GLU A 578 -16.90 20.61 -18.46
C GLU A 578 -17.21 19.23 -17.88
N ALA A 579 -17.10 19.06 -16.56
CA ALA A 579 -17.58 17.83 -15.92
C ALA A 579 -19.10 17.67 -16.04
N GLY A 580 -19.85 18.77 -16.11
CA GLY A 580 -21.28 18.78 -16.44
C GLY A 580 -22.17 18.01 -15.46
N SER A 581 -21.70 17.75 -14.24
CA SER A 581 -22.35 16.83 -13.28
C SER A 581 -22.42 17.45 -11.88
N PRO A 582 -23.52 17.26 -11.14
CA PRO A 582 -23.63 17.72 -9.75
C PRO A 582 -22.67 16.99 -8.81
N ALA A 583 -22.09 15.87 -9.26
CA ALA A 583 -21.08 15.10 -8.53
C ALA A 583 -19.69 15.75 -8.53
N LEU A 584 -19.50 16.93 -9.15
CA LEU A 584 -18.34 17.78 -8.95
C LEU A 584 -18.76 19.14 -8.40
N ARG A 585 -18.24 19.49 -7.24
CA ARG A 585 -18.40 20.80 -6.59
C ARG A 585 -17.05 21.31 -6.12
N LEU A 586 -17.02 22.50 -5.53
CA LEU A 586 -15.81 23.11 -5.02
C LEU A 586 -15.72 22.97 -3.50
N LEU A 587 -14.50 22.71 -3.03
CA LEU A 587 -14.06 22.96 -1.68
C LEU A 587 -13.27 24.27 -1.68
N PHE A 588 -13.69 25.23 -0.88
CA PHE A 588 -13.00 26.51 -0.77
C PHE A 588 -12.19 26.60 0.52
N ASP A 589 -10.86 26.59 0.41
CA ASP A 589 -9.93 26.87 1.49
C ASP A 589 -9.60 28.36 1.51
N THR A 590 -9.85 29.01 2.65
CA THR A 590 -9.64 30.45 2.82
C THR A 590 -8.16 30.86 2.79
N GLY A 591 -7.24 29.97 3.16
CA GLY A 591 -5.82 30.28 3.37
C GLY A 591 -4.90 29.93 2.20
N ASN A 592 -5.35 29.11 1.25
CA ASN A 592 -4.49 28.66 0.14
C ASN A 592 -3.99 29.80 -0.76
N GLY A 593 -4.73 30.89 -0.88
CA GLY A 593 -4.32 32.08 -1.64
C GLY A 593 -2.98 32.67 -1.20
N LEU A 594 -2.62 32.54 0.09
CA LEU A 594 -1.32 33.00 0.61
C LEU A 594 -0.13 32.28 -0.04
N ALA A 595 -0.27 30.99 -0.30
CA ALA A 595 0.79 30.18 -0.91
C ALA A 595 0.85 30.43 -2.42
N TYR A 596 -0.32 30.48 -3.09
CA TYR A 596 -0.42 30.50 -4.55
C TYR A 596 -0.58 31.90 -5.17
N GLY A 597 -0.64 32.96 -4.35
CA GLY A 597 -0.57 34.35 -4.82
C GLY A 597 -1.87 34.92 -5.37
N TYR A 598 -3.03 34.45 -4.89
CA TYR A 598 -4.34 35.02 -5.24
C TYR A 598 -5.09 35.51 -4.00
N ASP A 599 -6.00 36.46 -4.19
CA ASP A 599 -6.89 36.93 -3.12
C ASP A 599 -8.06 35.95 -2.94
N ALA A 600 -8.16 35.35 -1.76
CA ALA A 600 -9.17 34.33 -1.48
C ALA A 600 -10.59 34.90 -1.53
N HIS A 601 -10.81 36.12 -1.04
CA HIS A 601 -12.13 36.74 -1.04
C HIS A 601 -12.62 37.06 -2.45
N GLU A 602 -11.74 37.57 -3.31
CA GLU A 602 -12.06 37.83 -4.72
C GLU A 602 -12.38 36.54 -5.50
N VAL A 603 -11.59 35.48 -5.31
CA VAL A 603 -11.83 34.19 -5.95
C VAL A 603 -13.16 33.61 -5.45
N LEU A 604 -13.40 33.62 -4.14
CA LEU A 604 -14.64 33.12 -3.52
C LEU A 604 -15.88 33.75 -4.13
N ARG A 605 -15.93 35.09 -4.25
CA ARG A 605 -17.09 35.79 -4.83
C ARG A 605 -17.46 35.30 -6.24
N ARG A 606 -16.49 34.81 -7.01
CA ARG A 606 -16.72 34.30 -8.38
C ARG A 606 -17.20 32.85 -8.40
N VAL A 607 -16.79 32.04 -7.43
CA VAL A 607 -17.01 30.59 -7.44
C VAL A 607 -18.05 30.12 -6.43
N LEU A 608 -18.51 31.00 -5.55
CA LEU A 608 -19.46 30.76 -4.45
C LEU A 608 -20.64 29.85 -4.83
N PRO A 609 -21.34 30.00 -5.98
CA PRO A 609 -22.47 29.12 -6.32
C PRO A 609 -22.13 27.63 -6.46
N TYR A 610 -20.85 27.30 -6.58
CA TYR A 610 -20.36 25.93 -6.72
C TYR A 610 -19.68 25.39 -5.46
N VAL A 611 -19.54 26.21 -4.41
CA VAL A 611 -18.89 25.81 -3.14
C VAL A 611 -19.85 24.94 -2.33
N ALA A 612 -19.41 23.73 -1.99
CA ALA A 612 -20.16 22.78 -1.17
C ALA A 612 -19.49 22.50 0.19
N HIS A 613 -18.19 22.75 0.32
CA HIS A 613 -17.41 22.53 1.54
C HIS A 613 -16.39 23.65 1.72
N VAL A 614 -16.07 24.01 2.96
CA VAL A 614 -15.11 25.10 3.24
C VAL A 614 -14.04 24.61 4.18
N HIS A 615 -12.77 24.80 3.80
CA HIS A 615 -11.64 24.70 4.71
C HIS A 615 -11.32 26.08 5.27
N VAL A 616 -11.03 26.15 6.56
CA VAL A 616 -10.60 27.39 7.20
C VAL A 616 -9.15 27.27 7.63
N LYS A 617 -8.34 28.14 7.04
CA LYS A 617 -6.91 28.31 7.28
C LYS A 617 -6.57 29.80 7.21
N ASP A 618 -5.64 30.25 8.04
CA ASP A 618 -5.17 31.64 8.03
C ASP A 618 -3.65 31.70 8.24
N GLY A 619 -3.05 32.80 7.85
CA GLY A 619 -1.62 32.99 7.96
C GLY A 619 -1.14 34.29 7.32
N VAL A 620 0.17 34.46 7.30
CA VAL A 620 0.84 35.63 6.72
C VAL A 620 1.90 35.13 5.75
N ARG A 621 1.94 35.72 4.55
CA ARG A 621 3.04 35.50 3.61
C ARG A 621 4.27 36.28 4.09
N THR A 622 5.37 35.58 4.28
CA THR A 622 6.67 36.08 4.73
C THR A 622 7.72 35.82 3.65
N ALA A 623 8.96 36.30 3.86
CA ALA A 623 10.07 36.03 2.94
C ALA A 623 10.37 34.52 2.82
N ASP A 624 10.16 33.76 3.89
CA ASP A 624 10.47 32.32 3.97
C ASP A 624 9.27 31.42 3.60
N GLY A 625 8.19 31.99 3.07
CA GLY A 625 6.94 31.28 2.74
C GLY A 625 5.77 31.71 3.62
N VAL A 626 4.78 30.83 3.83
CA VAL A 626 3.57 31.15 4.61
C VAL A 626 3.76 30.74 6.07
N THR A 627 3.58 31.70 6.99
CA THR A 627 3.49 31.42 8.43
C THR A 627 2.02 31.36 8.82
N TYR A 628 1.54 30.18 9.23
CA TYR A 628 0.14 29.97 9.61
C TYR A 628 -0.16 30.52 11.00
N THR A 629 -1.36 31.06 11.17
CA THR A 629 -1.83 31.73 12.40
C THR A 629 -3.23 31.24 12.78
N LEU A 630 -3.74 31.68 13.93
CA LEU A 630 -5.14 31.44 14.27
C LEU A 630 -6.05 32.19 13.28
N PRO A 631 -7.26 31.65 12.97
CA PRO A 631 -8.24 32.34 12.15
C PRO A 631 -8.53 33.76 12.65
N GLY A 632 -8.39 34.75 11.76
CA GLY A 632 -8.63 36.17 12.04
C GLY A 632 -7.39 36.96 12.44
N ASP A 633 -6.28 36.29 12.75
CA ASP A 633 -5.01 36.96 13.11
C ASP A 633 -4.07 37.09 11.89
N GLY A 634 -4.40 36.42 10.78
CA GLY A 634 -3.59 36.43 9.56
C GLY A 634 -4.06 37.45 8.52
N ARG A 635 -3.68 37.21 7.27
CA ARG A 635 -3.91 38.09 6.11
C ARG A 635 -4.65 37.36 4.98
N ALA A 636 -5.23 36.19 5.23
CA ALA A 636 -5.99 35.45 4.23
C ALA A 636 -7.40 36.01 3.98
N GLY A 637 -7.84 37.02 4.73
CA GLY A 637 -9.19 37.59 4.60
C GLY A 637 -10.30 36.66 5.11
N VAL A 638 -10.00 35.81 6.11
CA VAL A 638 -10.94 34.79 6.61
C VAL A 638 -12.28 35.40 7.02
N ALA A 639 -12.30 36.50 7.76
CA ALA A 639 -13.54 37.13 8.21
C ALA A 639 -14.43 37.57 7.04
N ASP A 640 -13.85 38.11 5.98
CA ASP A 640 -14.59 38.56 4.79
C ASP A 640 -15.08 37.37 3.96
N CYS A 641 -14.28 36.31 3.86
CA CYS A 641 -14.71 35.05 3.25
C CYS A 641 -15.90 34.43 3.98
N LEU A 642 -15.84 34.34 5.31
CA LEU A 642 -16.92 33.79 6.14
C LEU A 642 -18.21 34.61 5.98
N ARG A 643 -18.14 35.96 6.02
CA ARG A 643 -19.32 36.81 5.76
C ARG A 643 -19.90 36.57 4.37
N THR A 644 -19.06 36.56 3.34
CA THR A 644 -19.48 36.33 1.95
C THR A 644 -20.16 34.98 1.75
N LEU A 645 -19.67 33.93 2.42
CA LEU A 645 -20.30 32.62 2.42
C LEU A 645 -21.68 32.66 3.07
N LEU A 646 -21.81 33.29 4.24
CA LEU A 646 -23.08 33.37 4.96
C LEU A 646 -24.11 34.24 4.23
N ASP A 647 -23.73 35.45 3.82
CA ASP A 647 -24.58 36.37 3.05
C ASP A 647 -24.97 35.76 1.69
N GLY A 648 -24.10 34.91 1.16
CA GLY A 648 -24.30 34.14 -0.06
C GLY A 648 -25.18 32.90 0.08
N GLY A 649 -25.72 32.61 1.27
CA GLY A 649 -26.58 31.46 1.52
C GLY A 649 -25.85 30.12 1.55
N TYR A 650 -24.54 30.09 1.79
CA TYR A 650 -23.82 28.83 1.97
C TYR A 650 -24.33 28.10 3.22
N GLU A 651 -24.71 26.84 3.07
CA GLU A 651 -25.26 25.99 4.16
C GLU A 651 -24.35 24.83 4.57
N GLY A 652 -23.26 24.59 3.83
CA GLY A 652 -22.35 23.47 4.09
C GLY A 652 -21.50 23.64 5.36
N ALA A 653 -20.58 22.70 5.55
CA ALA A 653 -19.71 22.64 6.71
C ALA A 653 -18.46 23.53 6.58
N PHE A 654 -18.09 24.18 7.69
CA PHE A 654 -16.81 24.83 7.87
C PHE A 654 -15.87 23.87 8.61
N SER A 655 -14.90 23.32 7.88
CA SER A 655 -13.89 22.37 8.37
C SER A 655 -12.59 23.11 8.68
N LEU A 656 -12.12 23.03 9.92
CA LEU A 656 -10.88 23.65 10.36
C LEU A 656 -9.64 22.85 9.87
N GLU A 657 -8.73 23.52 9.14
CA GLU A 657 -7.44 22.98 8.67
C GLU A 657 -6.30 24.00 8.88
N PRO A 658 -5.87 24.23 10.14
CA PRO A 658 -5.13 25.43 10.51
C PRO A 658 -3.64 25.37 10.17
N HIS A 659 -3.10 24.20 9.82
CA HIS A 659 -1.68 24.00 9.49
C HIS A 659 -0.67 24.42 10.59
N LEU A 660 -1.11 24.55 11.83
CA LEU A 660 -0.27 24.98 12.96
C LEU A 660 0.69 23.88 13.44
N ALA A 661 0.28 22.62 13.32
CA ALA A 661 1.04 21.46 13.79
C ALA A 661 1.19 20.34 12.75
N ALA A 662 0.40 20.37 11.67
CA ALA A 662 0.47 19.44 10.55
C ALA A 662 0.55 20.22 9.25
N ARG A 663 1.52 19.90 8.38
CA ARG A 663 1.64 20.45 7.03
C ARG A 663 2.01 19.31 6.09
N PRO A 664 1.03 18.52 5.63
CA PRO A 664 1.33 17.29 4.89
C PRO A 664 2.07 17.53 3.57
N HIS A 665 1.86 18.68 2.94
CA HIS A 665 2.58 19.07 1.71
C HIS A 665 4.06 19.40 1.95
N GLU A 666 4.43 19.70 3.20
CA GLU A 666 5.81 19.85 3.67
C GLU A 666 6.30 18.59 4.41
N GLY A 667 5.51 17.51 4.43
CA GLY A 667 5.85 16.26 5.13
C GLY A 667 5.69 16.32 6.65
N LEU A 668 5.16 17.41 7.20
CA LEU A 668 4.94 17.57 8.64
C LEU A 668 3.61 16.95 9.07
N ARG A 669 3.64 16.15 10.13
CA ARG A 669 2.47 15.52 10.75
C ARG A 669 2.31 16.01 12.18
N ALA A 670 1.07 16.04 12.66
CA ALA A 670 0.78 16.37 14.06
C ALA A 670 1.55 15.43 15.01
N ALA A 671 2.39 16.01 15.85
CA ALA A 671 3.11 15.33 16.93
C ALA A 671 2.42 15.59 18.29
N GLY A 672 2.99 15.09 19.39
CA GLY A 672 2.49 15.38 20.74
C GLY A 672 2.38 16.88 21.00
N GLY A 673 1.19 17.35 21.41
CA GLY A 673 0.90 18.77 21.70
C GLY A 673 0.07 19.51 20.64
N ALA A 674 -0.23 18.90 19.49
CA ALA A 674 -1.00 19.53 18.40
C ALA A 674 -2.47 19.88 18.75
N ALA A 675 -3.06 19.19 19.72
CA ALA A 675 -4.47 19.38 20.09
C ALA A 675 -4.77 20.78 20.66
N GLU A 676 -3.83 21.39 21.39
CA GLU A 676 -4.06 22.69 22.02
C GLU A 676 -4.09 23.84 21.00
N PRO A 677 -3.12 23.97 20.07
CA PRO A 677 -3.23 24.90 18.94
C PRO A 677 -4.50 24.69 18.10
N PHE A 678 -4.87 23.43 17.83
CA PHE A 678 -6.08 23.12 17.07
C PHE A 678 -7.36 23.59 17.77
N VAL A 679 -7.49 23.33 19.08
CA VAL A 679 -8.65 23.78 19.86
C VAL A 679 -8.70 25.31 19.94
N ARG A 680 -7.57 26.00 20.10
CA ARG A 680 -7.53 27.46 20.07
C ARG A 680 -7.97 28.02 18.72
N ALA A 681 -7.51 27.41 17.63
CA ALA A 681 -7.93 27.81 16.28
C ALA A 681 -9.44 27.61 16.08
N GLY A 682 -10.01 26.51 16.60
CA GLY A 682 -11.45 26.26 16.54
C GLY A 682 -12.28 27.26 17.36
N GLN A 683 -11.81 27.64 18.54
CA GLN A 683 -12.44 28.70 19.33
C GLN A 683 -12.44 30.04 18.60
N ARG A 684 -11.35 30.38 17.90
CA ARG A 684 -11.27 31.61 17.08
C ARG A 684 -12.19 31.56 15.87
N LEU A 685 -12.25 30.43 15.16
CA LEU A 685 -13.22 30.24 14.07
C LEU A 685 -14.66 30.42 14.56
N ARG A 686 -15.02 29.80 15.69
CA ARG A 686 -16.36 29.95 16.28
C ARG A 686 -16.67 31.41 16.58
N ALA A 687 -15.75 32.13 17.21
CA ALA A 687 -15.94 33.55 17.52
C ALA A 687 -16.15 34.42 16.26
N LEU A 688 -15.43 34.14 15.17
CA LEU A 688 -15.60 34.84 13.89
C LEU A 688 -16.97 34.56 13.27
N LEU A 689 -17.41 33.30 13.25
CA LEU A 689 -18.72 32.91 12.71
C LEU A 689 -19.88 33.48 13.55
N ASP A 690 -19.76 33.43 14.88
CA ASP A 690 -20.72 34.06 15.78
C ASP A 690 -20.80 35.58 15.54
N GLY A 691 -19.65 36.23 15.27
CA GLY A 691 -19.58 37.64 14.91
C GLY A 691 -20.25 37.95 13.57
N ALA A 692 -19.94 37.18 12.53
CA ALA A 692 -20.48 37.35 11.19
C ALA A 692 -22.01 37.14 11.14
N ALA A 693 -22.51 36.12 11.84
CA ALA A 693 -23.95 35.83 11.91
C ALA A 693 -24.75 36.96 12.60
N ARG A 694 -24.19 37.58 13.64
CA ARG A 694 -24.82 38.74 14.31
C ARG A 694 -24.89 39.97 13.43
N THR A 695 -23.87 40.22 12.61
CA THR A 695 -23.85 41.38 11.70
C THR A 695 -24.81 41.23 10.51
N GLY A 696 -25.02 40.01 10.00
CA GLY A 696 -25.98 39.72 8.92
C GLY A 696 -27.44 39.91 9.36
N GLY A 697 -27.82 39.37 10.52
CA GLY A 697 -29.18 39.52 11.06
C GLY A 697 -29.59 40.97 11.35
N ALA A 698 -28.64 41.78 11.83
CA ALA A 698 -28.88 43.21 12.08
C ALA A 698 -29.00 44.07 10.80
N ALA A 699 -28.56 43.55 9.64
CA ALA A 699 -28.76 44.19 8.33
C ALA A 699 -30.10 43.81 7.71
N GLU A 700 -30.59 42.60 7.99
CA GLU A 700 -31.90 42.11 7.56
C GLU A 700 -33.04 42.76 8.36
N GLU A 701 -32.89 42.91 9.69
CA GLU A 701 -33.83 43.67 10.54
C GLU A 701 -33.92 45.16 10.17
N ARG A 702 -32.81 45.77 9.73
CA ARG A 702 -32.81 47.16 9.21
C ARG A 702 -33.49 47.29 7.85
N ARG A 703 -33.48 46.25 7.02
CA ARG A 703 -34.20 46.24 5.73
C ARG A 703 -35.71 46.00 5.91
N THR A 704 -36.12 45.28 6.94
CA THR A 704 -37.54 45.07 7.25
C THR A 704 -38.15 46.17 8.11
N GLY A 705 -37.34 46.96 8.83
CA GLY A 705 -37.78 48.02 9.73
C GLY A 705 -38.11 49.37 9.09
N ASP A 706 -37.74 49.60 7.81
CA ASP A 706 -37.94 50.88 7.12
C ASP A 706 -39.22 50.92 6.25
N GLY A 707 -40.13 49.95 6.45
CA GLY A 707 -41.30 49.71 5.59
C GLY A 707 -42.66 50.10 6.18
N THR A 708 -42.74 50.74 7.34
CA THR A 708 -44.02 51.24 7.90
C THR A 708 -43.82 52.51 8.72
N GLY A 709 -43.92 53.68 8.09
CA GLY A 709 -43.97 54.94 8.83
C GLY A 709 -43.90 56.20 7.96
N GLY A 710 -45.00 56.55 7.26
CA GLY A 710 -45.11 57.87 6.63
C GLY A 710 -46.36 58.03 5.77
N ARG A 711 -47.44 58.53 6.37
CA ARG A 711 -48.68 58.99 5.70
C ARG A 711 -48.45 60.33 5.00
N GLY A 712 -49.10 60.55 3.87
CA GLY A 712 -49.21 61.82 3.16
C GLY A 712 -49.83 61.65 1.80
#